data_AF-A0A496QUA1-F1
#
_entry.id   AF-A0A496QUA1-F1
#
_cell.length_a   1.000
_cell.length_b   1.000
_cell.length_c   1.000
_cell.angle_alpha   90.00
_cell.angle_beta   90.00
_cell.angle_gamma   90.00
#
_symmetry.space_group_name_H-M   'P 1'
#
loop_
_entity.id
_entity.type
_entity.pdbx_description
1 polymer ?
#
loop_
_entity_poly.entity_id
_entity_poly.type
_entity_poly.pdbx_seq_one_letter_code
_entity_poly.pdbx_strand_id
1 'polypeptide(L)'
;MRRVSIEEIKPLLLKVERPGRYVGGEYGIAKQKEEAILHVALSYPDLYEIGMSNLAIQILYNRLNKINGVSCERVFAPAWDFEEVLRSKAIPLFSLETGCVLSDFDIIGFSIGYELTLTNLLNILDLADIPLLAKNRTEKDPIVIAGGPAVTNPAPFGKFLDAIMIGEAEGVLDKIMLELLSLKRKGAGREDLISHIIKNESIWSLIKEGQTTRAIWHRFGIEENDESYRIVPNIKTVQDHGVVEIMRGCPNGCRFCHAGMFYRPCREKDLNLIIKEVDFLIGKYGYREITLSSLSSGDFTEIEQLTRVLNSRYSAYGVSFALPSLRIDSFTLSLLKELSVIRKSGLTFAVETPNERWQKGLNKEVSLDKTLKILKKAREMGWRQAKFYFMIGLPVVEPDEEVSQIVDFIKEVQNSIKIKLHINLGTFIPKPHTPFQWAQQLSLIRSEEKLKKIKSIVRNRYTKVNYHSPMLSMLEGAVSRGDHRVGELFLSAFYKGARLDSWEEHFNRKVWDRVIKEASWNVEHESCRERKFNEILPWDGIDLGISKTFLQKEYLRAMEAKKSPLCEDPCNYFCGVCRNGLSVRRSDTKIEDRGLPLKLSRTDNLLKVIFSFEKKDRAIYISHLNLMTVIERALLRAGFFVRHTEGFNPKPKIEFANALPLGIGSEEEIASVEVYNLNSTTEFIEKVNRVLPEGVRVKQAKIRSIDESKKRKESLMSNYWGSEFEILPLEGSSVLMIKEKLIGKAESNSLTHEEIDIRLPPQKNGLILRLKDMGKKSLKILPLLSEAMGTLQPFDRFNIKRIHTFAKDKSGKPESYFSI
;
A
#
# COMPACT_ATOMS: atom_id res chain seq x y z
N MET A 1 -29.36 -2.82 0.96
CA MET A 1 -28.25 -3.27 0.11
C MET A 1 -27.96 -4.74 0.39
N ARG A 2 -27.78 -5.54 -0.66
CA ARG A 2 -27.40 -6.96 -0.65
C ARG A 2 -26.00 -7.12 -0.08
N ARG A 3 -25.77 -8.22 0.64
CA ARG A 3 -24.48 -8.51 1.29
C ARG A 3 -24.04 -9.93 1.03
N VAL A 4 -22.73 -10.10 0.85
CA VAL A 4 -22.04 -11.39 0.84
C VAL A 4 -21.53 -11.66 2.25
N SER A 5 -21.98 -12.76 2.86
CA SER A 5 -21.52 -13.15 4.19
C SER A 5 -20.14 -13.79 4.11
N ILE A 6 -19.18 -13.26 4.87
CA ILE A 6 -17.83 -13.83 4.99
C ILE A 6 -17.87 -15.28 5.52
N GLU A 7 -18.82 -15.61 6.41
CA GLU A 7 -18.94 -16.97 6.94
C GLU A 7 -19.48 -17.94 5.88
N GLU A 8 -20.39 -17.50 5.00
CA GLU A 8 -20.91 -18.33 3.90
C GLU A 8 -19.82 -18.64 2.86
N ILE A 9 -18.96 -17.67 2.56
CA ILE A 9 -17.87 -17.85 1.58
C ILE A 9 -16.56 -18.33 2.21
N LYS A 10 -16.54 -18.61 3.52
CA LYS A 10 -15.32 -19.03 4.23
C LYS A 10 -14.63 -20.25 3.61
N PRO A 11 -15.32 -21.33 3.20
CA PRO A 11 -14.66 -22.46 2.55
C PRO A 11 -14.01 -22.06 1.22
N LEU A 12 -14.56 -21.06 0.53
CA LEU A 12 -14.02 -20.54 -0.72
C LEU A 12 -12.80 -19.65 -0.47
N LEU A 13 -12.86 -18.76 0.53
CA LEU A 13 -11.74 -17.90 0.92
C LEU A 13 -10.52 -18.73 1.36
N LEU A 14 -10.72 -19.86 2.04
CA LEU A 14 -9.60 -20.70 2.48
C LEU A 14 -8.92 -21.48 1.34
N LYS A 15 -9.43 -21.39 0.10
CA LYS A 15 -8.83 -21.95 -1.12
C LYS A 15 -7.97 -20.96 -1.88
N VAL A 16 -8.05 -19.66 -1.57
CA VAL A 16 -7.30 -18.61 -2.27
C VAL A 16 -6.08 -18.16 -1.47
N GLU A 17 -5.11 -17.57 -2.15
CA GLU A 17 -3.93 -16.98 -1.57
C GLU A 17 -4.26 -15.70 -0.81
N ARG A 18 -3.76 -15.61 0.43
CA ARG A 18 -3.91 -14.43 1.31
C ARG A 18 -5.37 -13.96 1.43
N PRO A 19 -6.28 -14.80 1.95
CA PRO A 19 -7.70 -14.45 2.07
C PRO A 19 -7.97 -13.24 2.97
N GLY A 20 -7.05 -12.91 3.88
CA GLY A 20 -7.13 -11.72 4.72
C GLY A 20 -7.28 -10.40 3.95
N ARG A 21 -7.02 -10.38 2.64
CA ARG A 21 -7.20 -9.19 1.80
C ARG A 21 -8.66 -8.91 1.41
N TYR A 22 -9.58 -9.85 1.68
CA TYR A 22 -10.98 -9.79 1.24
C TYR A 22 -12.00 -9.69 2.39
N VAL A 23 -11.55 -9.58 3.65
CA VAL A 23 -12.42 -9.80 4.82
C VAL A 23 -12.63 -8.59 5.73
N GLY A 24 -11.83 -7.53 5.58
CA GLY A 24 -11.93 -6.35 6.44
C GLY A 24 -11.50 -6.61 7.90
N GLY A 25 -12.16 -5.93 8.85
CA GLY A 25 -11.94 -6.09 10.29
C GLY A 25 -10.68 -5.40 10.84
N GLU A 26 -10.08 -4.50 10.07
CA GLU A 26 -8.89 -3.74 10.46
C GLU A 26 -9.18 -2.71 11.56
N TYR A 27 -8.15 -2.44 12.37
CA TYR A 27 -8.22 -1.36 13.35
C TYR A 27 -8.32 0.01 12.66
N GLY A 28 -9.20 0.88 13.16
CA GLY A 28 -9.38 2.24 12.66
C GLY A 28 -10.36 2.39 11.49
N ILE A 29 -11.04 1.31 11.10
CA ILE A 29 -12.24 1.35 10.25
C ILE A 29 -13.30 2.27 10.87
N ALA A 30 -13.99 3.04 10.03
CA ALA A 30 -15.14 3.83 10.43
C ALA A 30 -16.32 2.91 10.79
N LYS A 31 -16.98 3.19 11.92
CA LYS A 31 -18.23 2.51 12.26
C LYS A 31 -19.28 2.83 11.20
N GLN A 32 -20.01 1.80 10.78
CA GLN A 32 -21.10 1.97 9.84
C GLN A 32 -22.22 2.80 10.46
N LYS A 33 -22.74 3.75 9.69
CA LYS A 33 -23.80 4.66 10.12
C LYS A 33 -25.13 4.11 9.63
N GLU A 34 -26.00 3.73 10.55
CA GLU A 34 -27.34 3.20 10.22
C GLU A 34 -28.18 4.23 9.45
N GLU A 35 -27.99 5.52 9.74
CA GLU A 35 -28.65 6.65 9.08
C GLU A 35 -27.88 7.18 7.84
N ALA A 36 -26.93 6.41 7.30
CA ALA A 36 -26.27 6.81 6.06
C ALA A 36 -27.30 6.87 4.93
N ILE A 37 -27.31 7.99 4.22
CA ILE A 37 -28.19 8.24 3.08
C ILE A 37 -27.42 8.03 1.79
N LEU A 38 -26.14 8.42 1.75
CA LEU A 38 -25.28 8.30 0.58
C LEU A 38 -24.18 7.27 0.85
N HIS A 39 -24.12 6.24 0.00
CA HIS A 39 -23.20 5.12 0.12
C HIS A 39 -22.14 5.20 -0.99
N VAL A 40 -20.87 5.23 -0.59
CA VAL A 40 -19.72 5.33 -1.49
C VAL A 40 -18.82 4.11 -1.35
N ALA A 41 -18.51 3.44 -2.45
CA ALA A 41 -17.43 2.47 -2.51
C ALA A 41 -16.18 3.16 -3.06
N LEU A 42 -15.05 3.05 -2.35
CA LEU A 42 -13.78 3.65 -2.72
C LEU A 42 -12.77 2.57 -3.10
N SER A 43 -12.11 2.75 -4.23
CA SER A 43 -11.13 1.80 -4.74
C SER A 43 -9.85 2.48 -5.21
N TYR A 44 -8.72 1.85 -4.90
CA TYR A 44 -7.56 1.92 -5.76
C TYR A 44 -7.62 0.67 -6.65
N PRO A 45 -7.73 0.79 -7.98
CA PRO A 45 -8.02 -0.35 -8.87
C PRO A 45 -6.79 -1.26 -9.05
N ASP A 46 -6.37 -1.92 -7.97
CA ASP A 46 -5.28 -2.88 -7.90
C ASP A 46 -5.50 -3.77 -6.67
N LEU A 47 -4.60 -4.73 -6.44
CA LEU A 47 -4.62 -5.59 -5.27
C LEU A 47 -4.56 -4.76 -3.98
N TYR A 48 -5.22 -5.27 -2.94
CA TYR A 48 -5.29 -4.67 -1.61
C TYR A 48 -3.93 -4.16 -1.10
N GLU A 49 -2.85 -4.93 -1.26
CA GLU A 49 -1.54 -4.57 -0.72
C GLU A 49 -0.95 -3.29 -1.34
N ILE A 50 -1.27 -3.03 -2.61
CA ILE A 50 -0.92 -1.79 -3.31
C ILE A 50 -1.90 -0.69 -2.93
N GLY A 51 -3.21 -0.98 -3.03
CA GLY A 51 -4.24 0.02 -2.77
C GLY A 51 -4.19 0.60 -1.36
N MET A 52 -3.96 -0.23 -0.35
CA MET A 52 -3.80 0.20 1.04
C MET A 52 -2.49 0.90 1.35
N SER A 53 -1.49 0.77 0.48
CA SER A 53 -0.25 1.56 0.55
C SER A 53 -0.46 2.99 0.04
N ASN A 54 -1.59 3.28 -0.62
CA ASN A 54 -1.86 4.58 -1.22
C ASN A 54 -2.46 5.57 -0.20
N LEU A 55 -1.78 6.69 0.02
CA LEU A 55 -2.22 7.72 0.96
C LEU A 55 -3.56 8.37 0.56
N ALA A 56 -3.86 8.48 -0.74
CA ALA A 56 -5.11 9.05 -1.21
C ALA A 56 -6.31 8.21 -0.73
N ILE A 57 -6.19 6.89 -0.68
CA ILE A 57 -7.26 6.02 -0.14
C ILE A 57 -7.52 6.33 1.33
N GLN A 58 -6.46 6.51 2.14
CA GLN A 58 -6.61 6.87 3.55
C GLN A 58 -7.25 8.25 3.73
N ILE A 59 -6.82 9.24 2.94
CA ILE A 59 -7.36 10.61 2.98
C ILE A 59 -8.85 10.61 2.60
N LEU A 60 -9.19 10.02 1.45
CA LEU A 60 -10.56 10.00 0.94
C LEU A 60 -11.50 9.23 1.86
N TYR A 61 -11.08 8.04 2.33
CA TYR A 61 -11.86 7.23 3.27
C TYR A 61 -12.17 8.00 4.55
N ASN A 62 -11.17 8.67 5.12
CA ASN A 62 -11.34 9.48 6.33
C ASN A 62 -12.31 10.64 6.11
N ARG A 63 -12.12 11.43 5.04
CA ARG A 63 -12.98 12.59 4.76
C ARG A 63 -14.43 12.20 4.52
N LEU A 64 -14.67 11.19 3.67
CA LEU A 64 -16.03 10.72 3.37
C LEU A 64 -16.73 10.19 4.62
N ASN A 65 -16.05 9.37 5.42
CA ASN A 65 -16.64 8.83 6.66
C ASN A 65 -16.79 9.86 7.78
N LYS A 66 -16.21 11.05 7.68
CA LYS A 66 -16.50 12.17 8.60
C LYS A 66 -17.79 12.92 8.28
N ILE A 67 -18.29 12.84 7.04
CA ILE A 67 -19.51 13.54 6.66
C ILE A 67 -20.72 12.81 7.22
N ASN A 68 -21.52 13.47 8.06
CA ASN A 68 -22.74 12.89 8.61
C ASN A 68 -23.73 12.56 7.46
N GLY A 69 -24.27 11.35 7.45
CA GLY A 69 -25.14 10.86 6.36
C GLY A 69 -24.40 10.23 5.17
N VAL A 70 -23.06 10.20 5.17
CA VAL A 70 -22.27 9.45 4.17
C VAL A 70 -21.62 8.23 4.83
N SER A 71 -21.75 7.07 4.19
CA SER A 71 -20.95 5.87 4.50
C SER A 71 -20.00 5.58 3.36
N CYS A 72 -18.71 5.41 3.66
CA CYS A 72 -17.71 5.02 2.69
C CYS A 72 -17.07 3.67 3.07
N GLU A 73 -17.11 2.73 2.11
CA GLU A 73 -16.51 1.41 2.21
C GLU A 73 -15.44 1.23 1.13
N ARG A 74 -14.55 0.25 1.31
CA ARG A 74 -13.41 -0.01 0.43
C ARG A 74 -13.64 -1.25 -0.41
N VAL A 75 -13.08 -1.21 -1.62
CA VAL A 75 -12.98 -2.38 -2.50
C VAL A 75 -11.71 -2.32 -3.35
N PHE A 76 -11.16 -3.48 -3.69
CA PHE A 76 -9.91 -3.62 -4.44
C PHE A 76 -10.09 -4.66 -5.55
N ALA A 77 -9.19 -4.65 -6.53
CA ALA A 77 -9.20 -5.69 -7.55
C ALA A 77 -8.86 -7.05 -6.90
N PRO A 78 -9.61 -8.12 -7.18
CA PRO A 78 -9.26 -9.44 -6.70
C PRO A 78 -8.02 -9.97 -7.43
N ALA A 79 -7.27 -10.85 -6.76
CA ALA A 79 -6.27 -11.67 -7.43
C ALA A 79 -6.95 -12.75 -8.29
N TRP A 80 -6.19 -13.32 -9.23
CA TRP A 80 -6.70 -14.28 -10.22
C TRP A 80 -7.47 -15.47 -9.62
N ASP A 81 -6.95 -16.03 -8.54
CA ASP A 81 -7.55 -17.19 -7.85
C ASP A 81 -8.90 -16.85 -7.21
N PHE A 82 -9.05 -15.65 -6.63
CA PHE A 82 -10.33 -15.20 -6.10
C PHE A 82 -11.28 -14.70 -7.19
N GLU A 83 -10.78 -14.07 -8.26
CA GLU A 83 -11.57 -13.75 -9.44
C GLU A 83 -12.22 -15.01 -10.03
N GLU A 84 -11.47 -16.10 -10.19
CA GLU A 84 -11.98 -17.39 -10.67
C GLU A 84 -13.09 -17.94 -9.76
N VAL A 85 -12.90 -17.85 -8.45
CA VAL A 85 -13.92 -18.25 -7.46
C VAL A 85 -15.18 -17.39 -7.59
N LEU A 86 -15.06 -16.06 -7.65
CA LEU A 86 -16.20 -15.16 -7.79
C LEU A 86 -17.00 -15.46 -9.06
N ARG A 87 -16.31 -15.61 -10.20
CA ARG A 87 -16.95 -15.92 -11.49
C ARG A 87 -17.60 -17.29 -11.49
N SER A 88 -16.90 -18.34 -11.05
CA SER A 88 -17.42 -19.72 -11.07
C SER A 88 -18.60 -19.95 -10.12
N LYS A 89 -18.70 -19.13 -9.06
CA LYS A 89 -19.79 -19.19 -8.08
C LYS A 89 -20.85 -18.11 -8.29
N ALA A 90 -20.71 -17.26 -9.31
CA ALA A 90 -21.57 -16.10 -9.55
C ALA A 90 -21.74 -15.22 -8.29
N ILE A 91 -20.65 -15.01 -7.55
CA ILE A 91 -20.62 -14.13 -6.39
C ILE A 91 -20.20 -12.75 -6.89
N PRO A 92 -21.05 -11.72 -6.77
CA PRO A 92 -20.68 -10.37 -7.20
C PRO A 92 -19.61 -9.79 -6.26
N LEU A 93 -18.78 -8.90 -6.79
CA LEU A 93 -17.76 -8.21 -6.01
C LEU A 93 -18.40 -7.33 -4.93
N PHE A 94 -17.79 -7.35 -3.74
CA PHE A 94 -18.34 -6.75 -2.54
C PHE A 94 -17.30 -5.91 -1.76
N SER A 95 -17.79 -5.03 -0.88
CA SER A 95 -16.97 -4.17 -0.03
C SER A 95 -16.38 -4.89 1.18
N LEU A 96 -15.24 -4.40 1.68
CA LEU A 96 -14.52 -5.04 2.81
C LEU A 96 -15.21 -4.84 4.16
N GLU A 97 -15.81 -3.68 4.40
CA GLU A 97 -16.37 -3.33 5.70
C GLU A 97 -17.60 -4.17 6.02
N THR A 98 -18.57 -4.22 5.11
CA THR A 98 -19.87 -4.89 5.35
C THR A 98 -20.20 -6.04 4.43
N GLY A 99 -19.38 -6.30 3.39
CA GLY A 99 -19.71 -7.29 2.37
C GLY A 99 -20.79 -6.80 1.41
N CYS A 100 -21.07 -5.50 1.32
CA CYS A 100 -22.09 -4.94 0.45
C CYS A 100 -21.71 -5.13 -1.03
N VAL A 101 -22.66 -5.61 -1.83
CA VAL A 101 -22.47 -5.75 -3.28
C VAL A 101 -22.24 -4.37 -3.91
N LEU A 102 -21.27 -4.26 -4.82
CA LEU A 102 -20.87 -2.97 -5.37
C LEU A 102 -21.97 -2.27 -6.21
N SER A 103 -22.83 -3.02 -6.90
CA SER A 103 -23.95 -2.44 -7.67
C SER A 103 -25.04 -1.80 -6.81
N ASP A 104 -25.02 -1.98 -5.48
CA ASP A 104 -25.99 -1.37 -4.56
C ASP A 104 -25.51 -0.03 -3.97
N PHE A 105 -24.29 0.42 -4.28
CA PHE A 105 -23.78 1.72 -3.86
C PHE A 105 -24.31 2.85 -4.76
N ASP A 106 -24.29 4.08 -4.27
CA ASP A 106 -24.65 5.25 -5.08
C ASP A 106 -23.48 5.71 -5.96
N ILE A 107 -22.27 5.63 -5.41
CA ILE A 107 -21.05 6.11 -6.05
C ILE A 107 -19.94 5.07 -5.88
N ILE A 108 -19.25 4.75 -6.97
CA ILE A 108 -17.96 4.07 -6.94
C ILE A 108 -16.88 5.06 -7.35
N GLY A 109 -15.98 5.36 -6.41
CA GLY A 109 -14.84 6.25 -6.62
C GLY A 109 -13.54 5.49 -6.82
N PHE A 110 -12.83 5.78 -7.91
CA PHE A 110 -11.50 5.23 -8.20
C PHE A 110 -10.40 6.27 -8.01
N SER A 111 -9.39 5.97 -7.20
CA SER A 111 -8.14 6.73 -7.16
C SER A 111 -7.11 6.08 -8.08
N ILE A 112 -6.95 6.62 -9.28
CA ILE A 112 -6.07 6.09 -10.33
C ILE A 112 -4.69 6.75 -10.22
N GLY A 113 -3.75 6.03 -9.60
CA GLY A 113 -2.36 6.46 -9.44
C GLY A 113 -1.42 6.02 -10.55
N TYR A 114 -1.83 5.04 -11.37
CA TYR A 114 -1.01 4.45 -12.42
C TYR A 114 -1.87 4.05 -13.62
N GLU A 115 -1.40 4.33 -14.84
CA GLU A 115 -2.19 4.22 -16.07
C GLU A 115 -2.65 2.78 -16.39
N LEU A 116 -1.80 1.78 -16.15
CA LEU A 116 -2.11 0.38 -16.48
C LEU A 116 -3.10 -0.29 -15.52
N THR A 117 -3.66 0.46 -14.56
CA THR A 117 -4.77 0.00 -13.73
C THR A 117 -6.12 0.02 -14.46
N LEU A 118 -6.16 0.48 -15.72
CA LEU A 118 -7.39 0.51 -16.52
C LEU A 118 -8.04 -0.87 -16.69
N THR A 119 -7.28 -1.94 -16.93
CA THR A 119 -7.87 -3.30 -17.02
C THR A 119 -8.43 -3.79 -15.68
N ASN A 120 -7.83 -3.38 -14.56
CA ASN A 120 -8.34 -3.69 -13.23
C ASN A 120 -9.64 -2.94 -12.91
N LEU A 121 -9.73 -1.67 -13.33
CA LEU A 121 -10.96 -0.89 -13.22
C LEU A 121 -12.11 -1.59 -13.97
N LEU A 122 -11.85 -2.02 -15.21
CA LEU A 122 -12.83 -2.79 -15.99
C LEU A 122 -13.21 -4.09 -15.28
N ASN A 123 -12.25 -4.78 -14.64
CA ASN A 123 -12.51 -6.01 -13.89
C ASN A 123 -13.41 -5.79 -12.68
N ILE A 124 -13.19 -4.71 -11.94
CA ILE A 124 -14.00 -4.35 -10.77
C ILE A 124 -15.45 -4.08 -11.21
N LEU A 125 -15.65 -3.34 -12.30
CA LEU A 125 -16.99 -3.07 -12.83
C LEU A 125 -17.68 -4.35 -13.32
N ASP A 126 -16.96 -5.19 -14.07
CA ASP A 126 -17.49 -6.45 -14.60
C ASP A 126 -17.89 -7.43 -13.49
N LEU A 127 -17.05 -7.62 -12.47
CA LEU A 127 -17.37 -8.49 -11.33
C LEU A 127 -18.47 -7.93 -10.42
N ALA A 128 -18.76 -6.64 -10.52
CA ALA A 128 -19.83 -5.97 -9.77
C ALA A 128 -21.19 -6.00 -10.49
N ASP A 129 -21.26 -6.60 -11.68
CA ASP A 129 -22.39 -6.53 -12.61
C ASP A 129 -22.76 -5.08 -13.01
N ILE A 130 -21.75 -4.20 -13.14
CA ILE A 130 -21.95 -2.80 -13.54
C ILE A 130 -21.57 -2.66 -15.02
N PRO A 131 -22.41 -2.03 -15.87
CA PRO A 131 -22.07 -1.80 -17.26
C PRO A 131 -20.71 -1.10 -17.42
N LEU A 132 -19.83 -1.71 -18.21
CA LEU A 132 -18.48 -1.20 -18.45
C LEU A 132 -18.50 0.18 -19.10
N LEU A 133 -19.41 0.39 -20.05
CA LEU A 133 -19.57 1.67 -20.75
C LEU A 133 -20.54 2.55 -19.97
N ALA A 134 -20.14 3.79 -19.68
CA ALA A 134 -20.96 4.75 -18.94
C ALA A 134 -22.31 4.99 -19.62
N LYS A 135 -22.33 5.05 -20.97
CA LYS A 135 -23.56 5.22 -21.77
C LYS A 135 -24.59 4.08 -21.63
N ASN A 136 -24.20 2.93 -21.10
CA ASN A 136 -25.09 1.78 -20.92
C ASN A 136 -25.67 1.71 -19.49
N ARG A 137 -25.29 2.63 -18.60
CA ARG A 137 -25.79 2.68 -17.22
C ARG A 137 -27.16 3.35 -17.18
N THR A 138 -27.98 2.89 -16.24
CA THR A 138 -29.36 3.31 -15.98
C THR A 138 -29.48 3.92 -14.59
N GLU A 139 -30.67 4.41 -14.21
CA GLU A 139 -30.97 4.88 -12.86
C GLU A 139 -30.68 3.88 -11.73
N LYS A 140 -30.57 2.58 -12.04
CA LYS A 140 -30.28 1.53 -11.04
C LYS A 140 -28.79 1.34 -10.79
N ASP A 141 -27.93 1.84 -11.68
CA ASP A 141 -26.49 1.62 -11.63
C ASP A 141 -25.79 2.72 -10.81
N PRO A 142 -24.69 2.42 -10.11
CA PRO A 142 -23.93 3.44 -9.42
C PRO A 142 -23.35 4.49 -10.38
N ILE A 143 -23.09 5.68 -9.84
CA ILE A 143 -22.25 6.68 -10.49
C ILE A 143 -20.79 6.23 -10.36
N VAL A 144 -20.09 6.09 -11.48
CA VAL A 144 -18.68 5.71 -11.48
C VAL A 144 -17.81 6.93 -11.73
N ILE A 145 -17.05 7.33 -10.72
CA ILE A 145 -16.14 8.47 -10.77
C ILE A 145 -14.69 8.01 -10.59
N ALA A 146 -13.75 8.76 -11.16
CA ALA A 146 -12.33 8.57 -10.88
C ALA A 146 -11.62 9.89 -10.61
N GLY A 147 -10.46 9.82 -9.97
CA GLY A 147 -9.51 10.91 -9.83
C GLY A 147 -8.09 10.38 -9.70
N GLY A 148 -7.14 11.28 -9.47
CA GLY A 148 -5.73 10.95 -9.33
C GLY A 148 -4.87 11.46 -10.49
N PRO A 149 -3.54 11.41 -10.34
CA PRO A 149 -2.63 12.04 -11.29
C PRO A 149 -2.62 11.37 -12.68
N ALA A 150 -2.90 10.06 -12.76
CA ALA A 150 -2.84 9.29 -14.00
C ALA A 150 -4.02 9.55 -14.96
N VAL A 151 -5.06 10.27 -14.53
CA VAL A 151 -6.24 10.61 -15.36
C VAL A 151 -6.25 12.06 -15.85
N THR A 152 -5.10 12.75 -15.77
CA THR A 152 -4.94 14.11 -16.33
C THR A 152 -5.01 14.16 -17.86
N ASN A 153 -4.86 13.01 -18.51
CA ASN A 153 -5.44 12.75 -19.83
C ASN A 153 -6.69 11.86 -19.65
N PRO A 154 -7.90 12.44 -19.68
CA PRO A 154 -9.12 11.68 -19.42
C PRO A 154 -9.57 10.81 -20.60
N ALA A 155 -9.08 11.07 -21.81
CA ALA A 155 -9.64 10.51 -23.04
C ALA A 155 -9.66 8.96 -23.09
N PRO A 156 -8.62 8.24 -22.65
CA PRO A 156 -8.64 6.77 -22.64
C PRO A 156 -9.61 6.17 -21.62
N PHE A 157 -9.96 6.91 -20.57
CA PHE A 157 -10.85 6.46 -19.50
C PHE A 157 -12.32 6.86 -19.74
N GLY A 158 -12.54 7.91 -20.53
CA GLY A 158 -13.83 8.62 -20.57
C GLY A 158 -15.04 7.77 -20.94
N LYS A 159 -14.89 6.73 -21.77
CA LYS A 159 -16.01 5.84 -22.12
C LYS A 159 -16.52 4.98 -20.96
N PHE A 160 -15.70 4.82 -19.91
CA PHE A 160 -15.99 3.94 -18.77
C PHE A 160 -16.43 4.68 -17.52
N LEU A 161 -16.26 6.00 -17.46
CA LEU A 161 -16.48 6.81 -16.27
C LEU A 161 -17.57 7.86 -16.53
N ASP A 162 -18.43 8.06 -15.54
CA ASP A 162 -19.45 9.12 -15.60
C ASP A 162 -18.82 10.50 -15.40
N ALA A 163 -17.81 10.57 -14.54
CA ALA A 163 -17.06 11.79 -14.23
C ALA A 163 -15.61 11.50 -13.82
N ILE A 164 -14.71 12.43 -14.12
CA ILE A 164 -13.29 12.39 -13.75
C ILE A 164 -12.94 13.67 -13.02
N MET A 165 -12.53 13.55 -11.76
CA MET A 165 -12.03 14.66 -10.97
C MET A 165 -10.55 14.94 -11.29
N ILE A 166 -10.26 16.18 -11.64
CA ILE A 166 -8.91 16.67 -11.91
C ILE A 166 -8.43 17.51 -10.73
N GLY A 167 -7.35 17.07 -10.08
CA GLY A 167 -6.68 17.81 -9.01
C GLY A 167 -6.78 17.18 -7.62
N GLU A 168 -6.68 18.03 -6.61
CA GLU A 168 -6.64 17.65 -5.19
C GLU A 168 -8.06 17.52 -4.64
N ALA A 169 -8.46 16.29 -4.29
CA ALA A 169 -9.80 15.96 -3.80
C ALA A 169 -10.23 16.81 -2.61
N GLU A 170 -9.31 17.04 -1.67
CA GLU A 170 -9.52 17.77 -0.43
C GLU A 170 -10.03 19.21 -0.67
N GLY A 171 -9.76 19.79 -1.84
CA GLY A 171 -10.18 21.15 -2.18
C GLY A 171 -11.67 21.30 -2.49
N VAL A 172 -12.36 20.23 -2.90
CA VAL A 172 -13.77 20.32 -3.38
C VAL A 172 -14.68 19.17 -2.93
N LEU A 173 -14.13 18.03 -2.51
CA LEU A 173 -14.90 16.81 -2.24
C LEU A 173 -16.00 17.03 -1.19
N ASP A 174 -15.66 17.62 -0.04
CA ASP A 174 -16.62 17.80 1.06
C ASP A 174 -17.84 18.60 0.62
N LYS A 175 -17.63 19.68 -0.15
CA LYS A 175 -18.70 20.52 -0.69
C LYS A 175 -19.60 19.72 -1.64
N ILE A 176 -19.00 19.00 -2.59
CA ILE A 176 -19.75 18.16 -3.54
C ILE A 176 -20.58 17.14 -2.77
N MET A 177 -19.99 16.42 -1.82
CA MET A 177 -20.68 15.37 -1.07
C MET A 177 -21.83 15.90 -0.21
N LEU A 178 -21.70 17.08 0.40
CA LEU A 178 -22.78 17.72 1.15
C LEU A 178 -23.95 18.15 0.25
N GLU A 179 -23.65 18.64 -0.95
CA GLU A 179 -24.67 19.00 -1.95
C GLU A 179 -25.39 17.76 -2.48
N LEU A 180 -24.67 16.68 -2.79
CA LEU A 180 -25.26 15.40 -3.21
C LEU A 180 -26.13 14.79 -2.11
N LEU A 181 -25.70 14.86 -0.85
CA LEU A 181 -26.49 14.41 0.29
C LEU A 181 -27.80 15.19 0.41
N SER A 182 -27.76 16.50 0.20
CA SER A 182 -28.94 17.37 0.20
C SER A 182 -29.92 17.02 -0.92
N LEU A 183 -29.41 16.76 -2.13
CA LEU A 183 -30.22 16.32 -3.27
C LEU A 183 -30.84 14.96 -3.01
N LYS A 184 -30.06 13.99 -2.52
CA LYS A 184 -30.54 12.64 -2.24
C LYS A 184 -31.63 12.63 -1.16
N ARG A 185 -31.53 13.49 -0.15
CA ARG A 185 -32.60 13.71 0.86
C ARG A 185 -33.92 14.19 0.25
N LYS A 186 -33.87 14.89 -0.88
CA LYS A 186 -35.05 15.37 -1.62
C LYS A 186 -35.58 14.34 -2.64
N GLY A 187 -35.01 13.14 -2.68
CA GLY A 187 -35.40 12.08 -3.61
C GLY A 187 -34.73 12.14 -4.97
N ALA A 188 -33.62 12.88 -5.12
CA ALA A 188 -32.86 12.94 -6.36
C ALA A 188 -32.34 11.56 -6.79
N GLY A 189 -32.51 11.23 -8.07
CA GLY A 189 -32.02 10.01 -8.69
C GLY A 189 -30.57 10.14 -9.17
N ARG A 190 -30.08 9.12 -9.88
CA ARG A 190 -28.72 9.07 -10.40
C ARG A 190 -28.45 10.21 -11.39
N GLU A 191 -29.35 10.43 -12.35
CA GLU A 191 -29.22 11.48 -13.38
C GLU A 191 -29.14 12.88 -12.77
N ASP A 192 -29.92 13.17 -11.73
CA ASP A 192 -29.88 14.44 -11.00
C ASP A 192 -28.51 14.66 -10.35
N LEU A 193 -27.98 13.63 -9.69
CA LEU A 193 -26.69 13.68 -9.02
C LEU A 193 -25.54 13.87 -10.03
N ILE A 194 -25.55 13.15 -11.17
CA ILE A 194 -24.55 13.33 -12.22
C ILE A 194 -24.61 14.74 -12.79
N SER A 195 -25.81 15.21 -13.11
CA SER A 195 -26.04 16.57 -13.64
C SER A 195 -25.55 17.65 -12.67
N HIS A 196 -25.56 17.37 -11.37
CA HIS A 196 -24.96 18.25 -10.36
C HIS A 196 -23.43 18.13 -10.31
N ILE A 197 -22.89 16.90 -10.29
CA ILE A 197 -21.44 16.64 -10.24
C ILE A 197 -20.68 17.34 -11.37
N ILE A 198 -21.19 17.23 -12.62
CA ILE A 198 -20.48 17.76 -13.80
C ILE A 198 -20.44 19.29 -13.87
N LYS A 199 -21.28 19.99 -13.09
CA LYS A 199 -21.25 21.47 -13.01
C LYS A 199 -19.98 21.99 -12.33
N ASN A 200 -19.33 21.17 -11.51
CA ASN A 200 -18.10 21.57 -10.86
C ASN A 200 -16.97 21.73 -11.90
N GLU A 201 -16.23 22.84 -11.83
CA GLU A 201 -15.17 23.18 -12.80
C GLU A 201 -14.03 22.16 -12.83
N SER A 202 -13.79 21.44 -11.73
CA SER A 202 -12.75 20.42 -11.60
C SER A 202 -13.19 19.01 -11.97
N ILE A 203 -14.41 18.87 -12.48
CA ILE A 203 -14.92 17.60 -13.00
C ILE A 203 -14.95 17.64 -14.52
N TRP A 204 -14.30 16.65 -15.14
CA TRP A 204 -14.40 16.36 -16.56
C TRP A 204 -15.44 15.25 -16.79
N SER A 205 -16.18 15.32 -17.90
CA SER A 205 -17.07 14.24 -18.36
C SER A 205 -17.19 14.31 -19.88
N LEU A 206 -17.49 13.19 -20.54
CA LEU A 206 -17.70 13.14 -21.99
C LEU A 206 -18.87 14.03 -22.46
N ILE A 207 -19.86 14.27 -21.59
CA ILE A 207 -21.05 15.07 -21.90
C ILE A 207 -20.94 16.54 -21.42
N LYS A 208 -19.81 16.91 -20.80
CA LYS A 208 -19.58 18.27 -20.30
C LYS A 208 -18.88 19.11 -21.37
N GLU A 209 -19.46 20.26 -21.69
CA GLU A 209 -18.81 21.27 -22.53
C GLU A 209 -17.86 22.17 -21.72
N GLY A 210 -16.84 22.69 -22.40
CA GLY A 210 -15.90 23.64 -21.83
C GLY A 210 -14.66 23.02 -21.18
N GLN A 211 -13.80 23.89 -20.66
CA GLN A 211 -12.54 23.51 -20.05
C GLN A 211 -12.75 23.00 -18.63
N THR A 212 -12.00 21.98 -18.22
CA THR A 212 -11.95 21.49 -16.83
C THR A 212 -10.70 22.01 -16.14
N THR A 213 -10.84 22.64 -14.98
CA THR A 213 -9.73 23.26 -14.25
C THR A 213 -9.40 22.48 -12.99
N ARG A 214 -8.11 22.18 -12.78
CA ARG A 214 -7.62 21.40 -11.65
C ARG A 214 -7.97 22.03 -10.30
N ALA A 215 -8.57 21.24 -9.40
CA ALA A 215 -8.75 21.61 -8.00
C ALA A 215 -7.41 21.65 -7.24
N ILE A 216 -7.23 22.63 -6.35
CA ILE A 216 -6.04 22.78 -5.50
C ILE A 216 -6.50 22.96 -4.05
N TRP A 217 -5.96 22.17 -3.13
CA TRP A 217 -6.21 22.34 -1.70
C TRP A 217 -5.31 23.44 -1.14
N HIS A 218 -5.83 24.67 -1.10
CA HIS A 218 -5.11 25.85 -0.63
C HIS A 218 -4.71 25.80 0.86
N ARG A 219 -5.36 24.95 1.66
CA ARG A 219 -5.07 24.80 3.10
C ARG A 219 -4.07 23.68 3.43
N PHE A 220 -3.48 23.04 2.41
CA PHE A 220 -2.39 22.10 2.62
C PHE A 220 -1.28 22.75 3.44
N GLY A 221 -0.91 22.09 4.53
CA GLY A 221 0.24 22.49 5.32
C GLY A 221 -0.03 23.50 6.43
N ILE A 222 -1.26 24.02 6.52
CA ILE A 222 -1.71 24.98 7.57
C ILE A 222 -2.93 24.51 8.35
N GLU A 223 -3.79 23.72 7.71
CA GLU A 223 -4.97 23.15 8.36
C GLU A 223 -4.60 21.79 8.95
N GLU A 224 -5.00 21.58 10.20
CA GLU A 224 -4.86 20.28 10.84
C GLU A 224 -5.67 19.23 10.10
N ASN A 225 -5.04 18.10 9.76
CA ASN A 225 -5.76 16.97 9.23
C ASN A 225 -6.28 16.11 10.40
N ASP A 226 -7.59 16.11 10.61
CA ASP A 226 -8.20 15.20 11.57
C ASP A 226 -8.23 13.78 11.01
N GLU A 227 -7.30 12.94 11.47
CA GLU A 227 -7.22 11.52 11.17
C GLU A 227 -8.11 10.70 12.11
N SER A 228 -9.41 10.95 12.11
CA SER A 228 -10.37 10.19 12.92
C SER A 228 -10.42 8.72 12.50
N TYR A 229 -10.44 8.46 11.19
CA TYR A 229 -10.53 7.14 10.57
C TYR A 229 -9.31 6.87 9.70
N ARG A 230 -8.32 6.18 10.25
CA ARG A 230 -7.16 5.68 9.50
C ARG A 230 -7.07 4.18 9.70
N ILE A 231 -7.05 3.46 8.59
CA ILE A 231 -7.07 2.00 8.64
C ILE A 231 -5.64 1.50 8.80
N VAL A 232 -5.46 0.59 9.77
CA VAL A 232 -4.21 -0.14 9.99
C VAL A 232 -4.37 -1.56 9.43
N PRO A 233 -3.75 -1.88 8.28
CA PRO A 233 -3.89 -3.18 7.64
C PRO A 233 -3.61 -4.35 8.57
N ASN A 234 -4.52 -5.35 8.56
CA ASN A 234 -4.33 -6.64 9.23
C ASN A 234 -3.41 -7.58 8.44
N ILE A 235 -3.05 -7.22 7.21
CA ILE A 235 -2.07 -7.93 6.40
C ILE A 235 -0.98 -6.96 5.95
N LYS A 236 0.24 -7.47 5.83
CA LYS A 236 1.39 -6.68 5.39
C LYS A 236 1.16 -6.13 3.97
N THR A 237 1.15 -4.81 3.84
CA THR A 237 1.07 -4.09 2.57
C THR A 237 2.46 -3.90 1.94
N VAL A 238 2.52 -3.36 0.72
CA VAL A 238 3.80 -3.06 0.05
C VAL A 238 4.57 -1.96 0.79
N GLN A 239 3.89 -0.93 1.26
CA GLN A 239 4.43 0.09 2.17
C GLN A 239 3.74 0.00 3.53
N ASP A 240 4.25 -0.87 4.40
CA ASP A 240 3.64 -1.18 5.70
C ASP A 240 4.19 -0.30 6.85
N HIS A 241 4.18 1.01 6.63
CA HIS A 241 4.69 2.03 7.55
C HIS A 241 3.75 3.26 7.60
N GLY A 242 3.86 4.08 8.64
CA GLY A 242 3.16 5.36 8.73
C GLY A 242 3.68 6.31 7.64
N VAL A 243 2.82 7.21 7.15
CA VAL A 243 3.19 8.18 6.11
C VAL A 243 2.67 9.55 6.51
N VAL A 244 3.58 10.52 6.57
CA VAL A 244 3.28 11.94 6.79
C VAL A 244 3.75 12.71 5.56
N GLU A 245 2.82 13.35 4.83
CA GLU A 245 3.17 14.23 3.71
C GLU A 245 3.68 15.57 4.28
N ILE A 246 4.98 15.84 4.15
CA ILE A 246 5.63 17.04 4.71
C ILE A 246 5.62 18.24 3.74
N MET A 247 5.51 17.95 2.44
CA MET A 247 5.53 18.95 1.38
C MET A 247 4.78 18.41 0.17
N ARG A 248 3.86 19.21 -0.37
CA ARG A 248 3.13 18.92 -1.60
C ARG A 248 3.70 19.75 -2.74
N GLY A 249 4.03 19.10 -3.85
CA GLY A 249 4.79 19.71 -4.94
C GLY A 249 6.30 19.52 -4.79
N CYS A 250 7.04 20.08 -5.74
CA CYS A 250 8.49 20.00 -5.80
C CYS A 250 9.06 21.32 -6.33
N PRO A 251 10.11 21.89 -5.71
CA PRO A 251 10.69 23.15 -6.18
C PRO A 251 11.50 23.01 -7.47
N ASN A 252 11.98 21.81 -7.82
CA ASN A 252 12.99 21.62 -8.88
C ASN A 252 12.45 21.71 -10.32
N GLY A 253 11.18 21.37 -10.55
CA GLY A 253 10.58 21.49 -11.89
C GLY A 253 11.23 20.65 -13.00
N CYS A 254 11.62 19.40 -12.73
CA CYS A 254 12.19 18.51 -13.74
C CYS A 254 11.24 18.33 -14.94
N ARG A 255 11.75 18.44 -16.16
CA ARG A 255 10.94 18.60 -17.40
C ARG A 255 10.20 17.35 -17.87
N PHE A 256 10.58 16.19 -17.36
CA PHE A 256 9.91 14.92 -17.58
C PHE A 256 8.85 14.60 -16.51
N CYS A 257 8.86 15.32 -15.38
CA CYS A 257 8.14 14.91 -14.18
C CYS A 257 6.72 15.45 -14.16
N HIS A 258 5.74 14.58 -14.43
CA HIS A 258 4.32 14.90 -14.33
C HIS A 258 3.92 15.41 -12.95
N ALA A 259 4.31 14.71 -11.89
CA ALA A 259 4.01 15.10 -10.51
C ALA A 259 4.56 16.51 -10.18
N GLY A 260 5.75 16.85 -10.71
CA GLY A 260 6.36 18.18 -10.54
C GLY A 260 5.57 19.32 -11.21
N MET A 261 4.70 19.02 -12.16
CA MET A 261 3.75 19.96 -12.79
C MET A 261 2.38 19.88 -12.13
N PHE A 262 1.87 18.67 -11.90
CA PHE A 262 0.56 18.41 -11.30
C PHE A 262 0.38 18.93 -9.87
N TYR A 263 1.44 19.03 -9.08
CA TYR A 263 1.33 19.49 -7.68
C TYR A 263 1.81 20.93 -7.44
N ARG A 264 2.08 21.72 -8.49
CA ARG A 264 2.43 23.15 -8.33
C ARG A 264 1.25 23.95 -7.75
N PRO A 265 1.50 24.98 -6.91
CA PRO A 265 2.80 25.42 -6.42
C PRO A 265 3.30 24.55 -5.25
N CYS A 266 4.60 24.60 -5.00
CA CYS A 266 5.22 23.89 -3.88
C CYS A 266 4.74 24.48 -2.55
N ARG A 267 4.23 23.63 -1.66
CA ARG A 267 3.68 24.01 -0.35
C ARG A 267 4.23 23.08 0.72
N GLU A 268 4.97 23.64 1.66
CA GLU A 268 5.45 22.94 2.86
C GLU A 268 4.39 22.91 3.95
N LYS A 269 4.40 21.85 4.76
CA LYS A 269 3.58 21.73 5.97
C LYS A 269 4.33 22.25 7.19
N ASP A 270 3.61 22.89 8.09
CA ASP A 270 4.18 23.40 9.34
C ASP A 270 4.69 22.27 10.23
N LEU A 271 5.82 22.54 10.89
CA LEU A 271 6.54 21.55 11.69
C LEU A 271 5.69 21.00 12.83
N ASN A 272 4.90 21.85 13.48
CA ASN A 272 4.00 21.43 14.56
C ASN A 272 2.90 20.49 14.07
N LEU A 273 2.39 20.69 12.83
CA LEU A 273 1.41 19.80 12.22
C LEU A 273 2.04 18.45 11.88
N ILE A 274 3.26 18.46 11.33
CA ILE A 274 4.02 17.23 11.05
C ILE A 274 4.22 16.43 12.35
N ILE A 275 4.68 17.07 13.43
CA ILE A 275 4.87 16.42 14.73
C ILE A 275 3.53 15.87 15.23
N LYS A 276 2.45 16.64 15.17
CA LYS A 276 1.11 16.17 15.58
C LYS A 276 0.66 14.93 14.81
N GLU A 277 0.83 14.90 13.48
CA GLU A 277 0.52 13.73 12.65
C GLU A 277 1.40 12.52 13.02
N VAL A 278 2.69 12.74 13.28
CA VAL A 278 3.58 11.69 13.79
C VAL A 278 3.09 11.15 15.14
N ASP A 279 2.71 12.03 16.07
CA ASP A 279 2.20 11.67 17.40
C ASP A 279 0.96 10.76 17.26
N PHE A 280 0.04 11.09 16.34
CA PHE A 280 -1.13 10.25 16.06
C PHE A 280 -0.76 8.90 15.43
N LEU A 281 0.13 8.86 14.44
CA LEU A 281 0.53 7.62 13.78
C LEU A 281 1.20 6.64 14.76
N ILE A 282 2.02 7.14 15.69
CA ILE A 282 2.67 6.33 16.71
C ILE A 282 1.66 5.94 17.80
N GLY A 283 1.04 6.93 18.44
CA GLY A 283 0.22 6.70 19.64
C GLY A 283 -1.13 6.07 19.36
N LYS A 284 -1.88 6.56 18.35
CA LYS A 284 -3.22 6.07 18.03
C LYS A 284 -3.21 4.85 17.10
N TYR A 285 -2.23 4.77 16.19
CA TYR A 285 -2.18 3.73 15.16
C TYR A 285 -1.07 2.68 15.33
N GLY A 286 -0.05 2.96 16.13
CA GLY A 286 0.99 1.99 16.51
C GLY A 286 2.09 1.82 15.47
N TYR A 287 2.32 2.79 14.58
CA TYR A 287 3.41 2.70 13.61
C TYR A 287 4.79 2.92 14.27
N ARG A 288 5.74 2.04 13.94
CA ARG A 288 7.16 2.12 14.37
C ARG A 288 8.13 2.55 13.28
N GLU A 289 7.64 2.63 12.06
CA GLU A 289 8.36 3.18 10.91
C GLU A 289 7.45 4.26 10.35
N ILE A 290 7.99 5.47 10.18
CA ILE A 290 7.27 6.60 9.60
C ILE A 290 8.09 7.17 8.45
N THR A 291 7.43 7.28 7.31
CA THR A 291 7.97 7.90 6.11
C THR A 291 7.52 9.36 6.05
N LEU A 292 8.49 10.28 6.00
CA LEU A 292 8.23 11.69 5.74
C LEU A 292 8.24 11.90 4.22
N SER A 293 7.04 11.84 3.65
CA SER A 293 6.82 11.77 2.21
C SER A 293 6.74 13.15 1.58
N SER A 294 7.38 13.29 0.41
CA SER A 294 7.16 14.34 -0.55
C SER A 294 7.77 13.94 -1.90
N LEU A 295 7.63 14.78 -2.92
CA LEU A 295 8.33 14.58 -4.19
C LEU A 295 9.84 14.82 -4.09
N SER A 296 10.30 15.57 -3.07
CA SER A 296 11.71 15.77 -2.80
C SER A 296 11.95 16.12 -1.33
N SER A 297 11.99 15.10 -0.46
CA SER A 297 11.97 15.34 0.99
C SER A 297 13.22 16.03 1.53
N GLY A 298 14.34 15.96 0.80
CA GLY A 298 15.54 16.70 1.16
C GLY A 298 15.49 18.19 0.86
N ASP A 299 14.54 18.66 0.04
CA ASP A 299 14.35 20.08 -0.28
C ASP A 299 13.35 20.78 0.67
N PHE A 300 12.84 20.05 1.66
CA PHE A 300 12.03 20.63 2.74
C PHE A 300 12.92 21.46 3.66
N THR A 301 12.57 22.72 3.87
CA THR A 301 13.43 23.75 4.50
C THR A 301 14.10 23.28 5.80
N GLU A 302 13.33 22.66 6.71
CA GLU A 302 13.79 22.29 8.06
C GLU A 302 14.00 20.78 8.25
N ILE A 303 14.39 20.06 7.18
CA ILE A 303 14.44 18.58 7.20
C ILE A 303 15.42 18.02 8.24
N GLU A 304 16.59 18.64 8.41
CA GLU A 304 17.58 18.22 9.41
C GLU A 304 17.09 18.49 10.83
N GLN A 305 16.46 19.64 11.07
CA GLN A 305 15.93 19.99 12.38
C GLN A 305 14.76 19.06 12.75
N LEU A 306 13.83 18.84 11.82
CA LEU A 306 12.69 17.94 11.97
C LEU A 306 13.14 16.53 12.32
N THR A 307 14.06 15.93 11.55
CA THR A 307 14.55 14.57 11.79
C THR A 307 15.23 14.43 13.15
N ARG A 308 16.04 15.42 13.57
CA ARG A 308 16.67 15.44 14.89
C ARG A 308 15.64 15.46 16.03
N VAL A 309 14.62 16.32 15.93
CA VAL A 309 13.56 16.43 16.93
C VAL A 309 12.74 15.14 17.02
N LEU A 310 12.39 14.55 15.88
CA LEU A 310 11.69 13.27 15.82
C LEU A 310 12.53 12.13 16.43
N ASN A 311 13.82 12.06 16.12
CA ASN A 311 14.74 11.08 16.71
C ASN A 311 14.87 11.27 18.24
N SER A 312 15.03 12.51 18.71
CA SER A 312 15.07 12.85 20.14
C SER A 312 13.81 12.33 20.86
N ARG A 313 12.63 12.54 20.26
CA ARG A 313 11.35 12.14 20.85
C ARG A 313 11.09 10.64 20.81
N TYR A 314 11.50 9.95 19.74
CA TYR A 314 10.96 8.63 19.43
C TYR A 314 11.96 7.47 19.36
N SER A 315 13.27 7.76 19.34
CA SER A 315 14.31 6.72 19.30
C SER A 315 14.23 5.75 20.49
N ALA A 316 13.90 6.25 21.69
CA ALA A 316 13.72 5.43 22.89
C ALA A 316 12.59 4.39 22.75
N TYR A 317 11.56 4.69 21.93
CA TYR A 317 10.44 3.78 21.63
C TYR A 317 10.76 2.81 20.48
N GLY A 318 11.98 2.85 19.94
CA GLY A 318 12.39 2.06 18.79
C GLY A 318 11.66 2.45 17.51
N VAL A 319 11.19 3.70 17.39
CA VAL A 319 10.56 4.23 16.18
C VAL A 319 11.61 4.80 15.25
N SER A 320 11.46 4.57 13.94
CA SER A 320 12.39 5.00 12.90
C SER A 320 11.72 5.90 11.87
N PHE A 321 12.49 6.82 11.31
CA PHE A 321 12.04 7.75 10.28
C PHE A 321 12.78 7.51 8.96
N ALA A 322 12.05 7.59 7.85
CA ALA A 322 12.59 7.40 6.51
C ALA A 322 12.20 8.55 5.57
N LEU A 323 13.11 8.89 4.67
CA LEU A 323 12.87 9.85 3.59
C LEU A 323 12.90 9.11 2.25
N PRO A 324 11.74 8.75 1.67
CA PRO A 324 11.70 8.37 0.27
C PRO A 324 12.07 9.58 -0.60
N SER A 325 12.52 9.33 -1.83
CA SER A 325 12.71 10.39 -2.83
C SER A 325 13.79 11.43 -2.49
N LEU A 326 14.95 10.96 -2.02
CA LEU A 326 16.12 11.83 -1.79
C LEU A 326 16.83 12.17 -3.11
N ARG A 327 16.93 13.46 -3.42
CA ARG A 327 17.78 13.97 -4.51
C ARG A 327 19.22 14.06 -4.00
N ILE A 328 20.19 13.67 -4.83
CA ILE A 328 21.61 13.67 -4.44
C ILE A 328 22.06 15.07 -4.02
N ASP A 329 21.62 16.09 -4.74
CA ASP A 329 22.03 17.46 -4.48
C ASP A 329 21.47 18.03 -3.18
N SER A 330 20.30 17.59 -2.72
CA SER A 330 19.71 18.00 -1.44
C SER A 330 20.15 17.10 -0.28
N PHE A 331 20.88 16.01 -0.56
CA PHE A 331 21.29 15.05 0.47
C PHE A 331 22.60 15.46 1.15
N THR A 332 22.56 15.59 2.48
CA THR A 332 23.70 15.95 3.34
C THR A 332 24.19 14.76 4.16
N LEU A 333 25.45 14.83 4.62
CA LEU A 333 26.04 13.79 5.47
C LEU A 333 25.47 13.82 6.90
N SER A 334 25.04 14.99 7.39
CA SER A 334 24.30 15.16 8.64
C SER A 334 22.97 14.42 8.59
N LEU A 335 22.19 14.62 7.52
CA LEU A 335 20.92 13.95 7.32
C LEU A 335 21.08 12.42 7.24
N LEU A 336 22.12 11.91 6.57
CA LEU A 336 22.42 10.47 6.54
C LEU A 336 22.62 9.88 7.95
N LYS A 337 23.26 10.62 8.87
CA LYS A 337 23.45 10.17 10.26
C LYS A 337 22.11 10.11 11.00
N GLU A 338 21.29 11.15 10.88
CA GLU A 338 19.98 11.20 11.54
C GLU A 338 19.05 10.08 11.06
N LEU A 339 19.04 9.76 9.77
CA LEU A 339 18.24 8.66 9.22
C LEU A 339 18.74 7.26 9.60
N SER A 340 19.83 7.16 10.36
CA SER A 340 20.50 5.90 10.70
C SER A 340 20.46 5.53 12.17
N VAL A 341 19.79 6.34 13.00
CA VAL A 341 19.77 6.23 14.46
C VAL A 341 19.19 4.88 14.92
N ILE A 342 18.02 4.50 14.43
CA ILE A 342 17.36 3.23 14.80
C ILE A 342 17.50 2.16 13.70
N ARG A 343 17.37 2.57 12.44
CA ARG A 343 17.36 1.68 11.28
C ARG A 343 18.08 2.32 10.11
N LYS A 344 18.93 1.56 9.42
CA LYS A 344 19.59 2.03 8.20
C LYS A 344 18.69 1.74 6.99
N SER A 345 18.17 2.79 6.37
CA SER A 345 17.40 2.70 5.12
C SER A 345 18.30 2.32 3.92
N GLY A 346 17.72 1.82 2.83
CA GLY A 346 18.49 1.56 1.61
C GLY A 346 18.86 2.85 0.88
N LEU A 347 20.11 2.97 0.40
CA LEU A 347 20.52 4.12 -0.43
C LEU A 347 19.97 3.95 -1.84
N THR A 348 19.25 4.96 -2.31
CA THR A 348 18.64 4.98 -3.63
C THR A 348 18.91 6.30 -4.32
N PHE A 349 19.40 6.25 -5.55
CA PHE A 349 19.82 7.41 -6.33
C PHE A 349 19.12 7.40 -7.69
N ALA A 350 18.34 8.44 -7.97
CA ALA A 350 17.69 8.63 -9.26
C ALA A 350 18.54 9.56 -10.13
N VAL A 351 19.43 8.95 -10.92
CA VAL A 351 20.39 9.65 -11.79
C VAL A 351 19.70 10.13 -13.06
N GLU A 352 18.77 9.33 -13.58
CA GLU A 352 18.11 9.47 -14.88
C GLU A 352 19.08 9.37 -16.05
N THR A 353 20.04 10.29 -16.12
CA THR A 353 21.06 10.35 -17.15
C THR A 353 22.36 10.95 -16.57
N PRO A 354 23.54 10.40 -16.87
CA PRO A 354 24.77 10.78 -16.17
C PRO A 354 25.51 11.98 -16.77
N ASN A 355 25.24 12.34 -18.04
CA ASN A 355 25.91 13.46 -18.69
C ASN A 355 25.39 14.81 -18.16
N GLU A 356 26.29 15.72 -17.78
CA GLU A 356 25.94 17.01 -17.17
C GLU A 356 25.10 17.91 -18.09
N ARG A 357 25.37 17.91 -19.39
CA ARG A 357 24.58 18.69 -20.36
C ARG A 357 23.14 18.18 -20.39
N TRP A 358 22.96 16.86 -20.43
CA TRP A 358 21.64 16.23 -20.43
C TRP A 358 20.90 16.48 -19.11
N GLN A 359 21.60 16.39 -17.98
CA GLN A 359 21.06 16.73 -16.67
C GLN A 359 20.53 18.18 -16.59
N LYS A 360 21.28 19.15 -17.12
CA LYS A 360 20.81 20.55 -17.26
C LYS A 360 19.60 20.63 -18.18
N GLY A 361 19.59 19.87 -19.27
CA GLY A 361 18.43 19.71 -20.15
C GLY A 361 17.20 19.13 -19.46
N LEU A 362 17.34 18.23 -18.49
CA LEU A 362 16.22 17.72 -17.68
C LEU A 362 15.75 18.68 -16.58
N ASN A 363 16.55 19.71 -16.28
CA ASN A 363 16.47 20.49 -15.04
C ASN A 363 16.61 19.60 -13.79
N LYS A 364 17.53 18.64 -13.84
CA LYS A 364 17.83 17.71 -12.74
C LYS A 364 19.31 17.34 -12.78
N GLU A 365 20.09 17.99 -11.93
CA GLU A 365 21.51 17.69 -11.78
C GLU A 365 21.73 16.58 -10.76
N VAL A 366 22.72 15.75 -11.07
CA VAL A 366 23.19 14.63 -10.26
C VAL A 366 24.69 14.46 -10.49
N SER A 367 25.49 15.17 -9.69
CA SER A 367 26.95 15.12 -9.79
C SER A 367 27.50 13.73 -9.42
N LEU A 368 28.35 13.18 -10.29
CA LEU A 368 29.10 11.95 -10.02
C LEU A 368 30.00 12.12 -8.79
N ASP A 369 30.75 13.22 -8.69
CA ASP A 369 31.64 13.49 -7.56
C ASP A 369 30.89 13.49 -6.21
N LYS A 370 29.72 14.14 -6.17
CA LYS A 370 28.88 14.16 -4.97
C LYS A 370 28.37 12.75 -4.64
N THR A 371 27.97 11.99 -5.66
CA THR A 371 27.53 10.60 -5.52
C THR A 371 28.63 9.73 -4.91
N LEU A 372 29.87 9.81 -5.43
CA LEU A 372 31.02 9.07 -4.92
C LEU A 372 31.33 9.41 -3.46
N LYS A 373 31.28 10.70 -3.10
CA LYS A 373 31.49 11.17 -1.71
C LYS A 373 30.46 10.59 -0.75
N ILE A 374 29.17 10.62 -1.11
CA ILE A 374 28.08 10.06 -0.29
C ILE A 374 28.25 8.55 -0.13
N LEU A 375 28.52 7.82 -1.23
CA LEU A 375 28.71 6.38 -1.21
C LEU A 375 29.90 5.96 -0.35
N LYS A 376 31.02 6.68 -0.46
CA LYS A 376 32.22 6.43 0.37
C LYS A 376 31.85 6.53 1.85
N LYS A 377 31.17 7.61 2.24
CA LYS A 377 30.79 7.82 3.64
C LYS A 377 29.77 6.79 4.13
N ALA A 378 28.77 6.47 3.32
CA ALA A 378 27.78 5.48 3.70
C ALA A 378 28.40 4.08 3.85
N ARG A 379 29.39 3.73 3.02
CA ARG A 379 30.15 2.49 3.17
C ARG A 379 30.93 2.45 4.48
N GLU A 380 31.58 3.54 4.88
CA GLU A 380 32.23 3.67 6.19
C GLU A 380 31.23 3.46 7.34
N MET A 381 29.99 3.91 7.18
CA MET A 381 28.91 3.72 8.15
C MET A 381 28.23 2.34 8.05
N GLY A 382 28.74 1.42 7.22
CA GLY A 382 28.31 0.02 7.17
C GLY A 382 27.28 -0.32 6.08
N TRP A 383 26.95 0.59 5.17
CA TRP A 383 26.14 0.24 4.00
C TRP A 383 26.89 -0.69 3.06
N ARG A 384 26.17 -1.68 2.53
CA ARG A 384 26.73 -2.72 1.66
C ARG A 384 26.17 -2.71 0.25
N GLN A 385 25.11 -1.94 0.02
CA GLN A 385 24.45 -1.85 -1.28
C GLN A 385 23.90 -0.44 -1.54
N ALA A 386 23.83 -0.07 -2.82
CA ALA A 386 23.18 1.14 -3.31
C ALA A 386 22.35 0.82 -4.55
N LYS A 387 21.20 1.50 -4.70
CA LYS A 387 20.29 1.38 -5.84
C LYS A 387 20.41 2.62 -6.73
N PHE A 388 20.43 2.41 -8.04
CA PHE A 388 20.50 3.47 -9.05
C PHE A 388 19.36 3.34 -10.05
N TYR A 389 18.74 4.45 -10.42
CA TYR A 389 17.74 4.52 -11.47
C TYR A 389 18.25 5.37 -12.64
N PHE A 390 18.10 4.83 -13.85
CA PHE A 390 18.36 5.52 -15.11
C PHE A 390 17.17 5.37 -16.04
N MET A 391 17.03 6.33 -16.95
CA MET A 391 16.06 6.30 -18.04
C MET A 391 16.80 6.28 -19.38
N ILE A 392 16.29 5.51 -20.33
CA ILE A 392 16.72 5.56 -21.72
C ILE A 392 15.66 6.23 -22.59
N GLY A 393 16.08 6.85 -23.69
CA GLY A 393 15.20 7.52 -24.64
C GLY A 393 14.74 8.91 -24.23
N LEU A 394 15.48 9.57 -23.35
CA LEU A 394 15.16 10.94 -22.95
C LEU A 394 15.38 11.91 -24.14
N PRO A 395 14.57 12.98 -24.30
CA PRO A 395 14.64 13.82 -25.50
C PRO A 395 15.92 14.63 -25.63
N VAL A 396 16.66 14.80 -24.53
CA VAL A 396 17.87 15.63 -24.43
C VAL A 396 19.15 14.88 -24.78
N VAL A 397 19.08 13.55 -24.96
CA VAL A 397 20.27 12.71 -25.15
C VAL A 397 20.60 12.55 -26.62
N GLU A 398 21.89 12.47 -26.93
CA GLU A 398 22.35 11.99 -28.23
C GLU A 398 22.21 10.45 -28.28
N PRO A 399 21.38 9.89 -29.18
CA PRO A 399 20.98 8.48 -29.12
C PRO A 399 22.15 7.47 -29.14
N ASP A 400 23.23 7.81 -29.85
CA ASP A 400 24.41 6.95 -30.04
C ASP A 400 25.35 6.95 -28.83
N GLU A 401 25.28 7.98 -27.98
CA GLU A 401 26.14 8.13 -26.80
C GLU A 401 25.45 7.69 -25.49
N GLU A 402 24.12 7.63 -25.45
CA GLU A 402 23.36 7.37 -24.22
C GLU A 402 23.80 6.10 -23.50
N VAL A 403 24.01 5.01 -24.24
CA VAL A 403 24.39 3.71 -23.66
C VAL A 403 25.80 3.75 -23.06
N SER A 404 26.78 4.36 -23.75
CA SER A 404 28.15 4.45 -23.25
C SER A 404 28.20 5.30 -21.98
N GLN A 405 27.51 6.45 -21.97
CA GLN A 405 27.46 7.34 -20.82
C GLN A 405 26.93 6.64 -19.56
N ILE A 406 25.83 5.88 -19.66
CA ILE A 406 25.29 5.09 -18.53
C ILE A 406 26.28 4.01 -18.07
N VAL A 407 26.86 3.28 -19.02
CA VAL A 407 27.85 2.22 -18.73
C VAL A 407 29.07 2.78 -18.00
N ASP A 408 29.61 3.90 -18.47
CA ASP A 408 30.81 4.51 -17.95
C ASP A 408 30.59 5.06 -16.53
N PHE A 409 29.43 5.70 -16.29
CA PHE A 409 29.04 6.10 -14.93
C PHE A 409 29.00 4.91 -13.96
N ILE A 410 28.37 3.80 -14.34
CA ILE A 410 28.25 2.61 -13.48
C ILE A 410 29.63 2.00 -13.21
N LYS A 411 30.48 1.90 -14.24
CA LYS A 411 31.86 1.42 -14.10
C LYS A 411 32.67 2.31 -13.17
N GLU A 412 32.56 3.62 -13.32
CA GLU A 412 33.28 4.57 -12.48
C GLU A 412 32.88 4.40 -11.01
N VAL A 413 31.59 4.40 -10.70
CA VAL A 413 31.09 4.13 -9.32
C VAL A 413 31.64 2.81 -8.75
N GLN A 414 31.64 1.74 -9.55
CA GLN A 414 32.12 0.42 -9.13
C GLN A 414 33.65 0.35 -8.97
N ASN A 415 34.39 1.17 -9.72
CA ASN A 415 35.85 1.27 -9.67
C ASN A 415 36.28 2.04 -8.43
N SER A 416 35.67 3.20 -8.15
CA SER A 416 36.02 4.01 -6.98
C SER A 416 35.47 3.43 -5.68
N ILE A 417 34.28 2.79 -5.68
CA ILE A 417 33.66 2.24 -4.46
C ILE A 417 33.27 0.76 -4.64
N LYS A 418 33.91 -0.14 -3.87
CA LYS A 418 33.52 -1.56 -3.80
C LYS A 418 32.27 -1.76 -2.94
N ILE A 419 31.10 -1.43 -3.50
CA ILE A 419 29.76 -1.66 -2.95
C ILE A 419 28.92 -2.49 -3.93
N LYS A 420 27.87 -3.19 -3.45
CA LYS A 420 26.93 -3.86 -4.37
C LYS A 420 26.02 -2.81 -5.02
N LEU A 421 25.91 -2.83 -6.33
CA LEU A 421 25.07 -1.93 -7.12
C LEU A 421 23.83 -2.67 -7.63
N HIS A 422 22.67 -2.07 -7.42
CA HIS A 422 21.40 -2.51 -7.98
C HIS A 422 20.90 -1.45 -8.95
N ILE A 423 21.05 -1.71 -10.24
CA ILE A 423 20.68 -0.80 -11.31
C ILE A 423 19.26 -1.14 -11.77
N ASN A 424 18.39 -0.14 -11.83
CA ASN A 424 17.07 -0.22 -12.43
C ASN A 424 17.04 0.73 -13.64
N LEU A 425 16.67 0.19 -14.79
CA LEU A 425 16.58 0.94 -16.04
C LEU A 425 15.10 1.04 -16.46
N GLY A 426 14.64 2.24 -16.79
CA GLY A 426 13.31 2.50 -17.35
C GLY A 426 13.40 3.03 -18.77
N THR A 427 12.34 2.84 -19.56
CA THR A 427 12.16 3.56 -20.82
C THR A 427 11.45 4.87 -20.52
N PHE A 428 11.92 5.99 -21.05
CA PHE A 428 11.25 7.28 -20.87
C PHE A 428 9.84 7.25 -21.46
N ILE A 429 8.86 7.71 -20.67
CA ILE A 429 7.45 7.80 -21.05
C ILE A 429 7.05 9.28 -21.00
N PRO A 430 6.79 9.92 -22.15
CA PRO A 430 6.30 11.28 -22.16
C PRO A 430 4.91 11.36 -21.51
N LYS A 431 4.73 12.31 -20.60
CA LYS A 431 3.48 12.50 -19.84
C LYS A 431 2.74 13.77 -20.30
N PRO A 432 1.39 13.77 -20.29
CA PRO A 432 0.60 14.96 -20.60
C PRO A 432 0.95 16.09 -19.62
N HIS A 433 0.79 17.35 -20.04
CA HIS A 433 1.06 18.52 -19.19
C HIS A 433 2.50 18.66 -18.69
N THR A 434 3.45 17.99 -19.34
CA THR A 434 4.90 18.17 -19.10
C THR A 434 5.55 18.88 -20.27
N PRO A 435 6.69 19.56 -20.07
CA PRO A 435 7.45 20.11 -21.20
C PRO A 435 7.73 19.06 -22.28
N PHE A 436 7.99 17.81 -21.91
CA PHE A 436 8.24 16.72 -22.86
C PHE A 436 6.98 16.03 -23.42
N GLN A 437 5.76 16.55 -23.21
CA GLN A 437 4.54 15.90 -23.71
C GLN A 437 4.54 15.67 -25.24
N TRP A 438 5.28 16.49 -25.98
CA TRP A 438 5.45 16.41 -27.44
C TRP A 438 6.56 15.46 -27.90
N ALA A 439 7.46 15.06 -27.00
CA ALA A 439 8.63 14.28 -27.37
C ALA A 439 8.28 12.89 -27.90
N GLN A 440 9.16 12.34 -28.72
CA GLN A 440 9.09 10.92 -29.11
C GLN A 440 9.33 10.01 -27.89
N GLN A 441 8.65 8.87 -27.86
CA GLN A 441 9.00 7.74 -26.99
C GLN A 441 9.73 6.68 -27.83
N LEU A 442 10.72 6.00 -27.25
CA LEU A 442 11.38 4.90 -27.95
C LEU A 442 10.39 3.78 -28.29
N SER A 443 10.48 3.28 -29.53
CA SER A 443 9.81 2.05 -29.97
C SER A 443 10.21 0.86 -29.10
N LEU A 444 9.36 -0.18 -29.07
CA LEU A 444 9.60 -1.41 -28.31
C LEU A 444 10.99 -2.01 -28.61
N ILE A 445 11.31 -2.16 -29.91
CA ILE A 445 12.54 -2.80 -30.38
C ILE A 445 13.78 -2.02 -29.90
N ARG A 446 13.84 -0.71 -30.17
CA ARG A 446 14.96 0.15 -29.76
C ARG A 446 15.17 0.17 -28.24
N SER A 447 14.08 0.19 -27.47
CA SER A 447 14.14 0.12 -26.00
C SER A 447 14.75 -1.21 -25.55
N GLU A 448 14.29 -2.33 -26.10
CA GLU A 448 14.86 -3.65 -25.79
C GLU A 448 16.35 -3.74 -26.13
N GLU A 449 16.76 -3.25 -27.31
CA GLU A 449 18.16 -3.25 -27.75
C GLU A 449 19.06 -2.48 -26.78
N LYS A 450 18.69 -1.24 -26.43
CA LYS A 450 19.47 -0.41 -25.50
C LYS A 450 19.54 -1.04 -24.11
N LEU A 451 18.43 -1.51 -23.56
CA LEU A 451 18.40 -2.14 -22.22
C LEU A 451 19.22 -3.43 -22.16
N LYS A 452 19.10 -4.29 -23.18
CA LYS A 452 19.88 -5.53 -23.29
C LYS A 452 21.37 -5.22 -23.39
N LYS A 453 21.75 -4.20 -24.19
CA LYS A 453 23.15 -3.76 -24.37
C LYS A 453 23.76 -3.23 -23.06
N ILE A 454 23.05 -2.36 -22.33
CA ILE A 454 23.54 -1.88 -21.01
C ILE A 454 23.70 -3.07 -20.06
N LYS A 455 22.68 -3.93 -19.95
CA LYS A 455 22.69 -5.10 -19.06
C LYS A 455 23.83 -6.07 -19.37
N SER A 456 24.12 -6.35 -20.64
CA SER A 456 25.21 -7.26 -21.02
C SER A 456 26.58 -6.73 -20.66
N ILE A 457 26.78 -5.41 -20.68
CA ILE A 457 28.08 -4.78 -20.42
C ILE A 457 28.36 -4.65 -18.91
N VAL A 458 27.38 -4.22 -18.11
CA VAL A 458 27.64 -3.86 -16.69
C VAL A 458 27.40 -5.01 -15.72
N ARG A 459 26.67 -6.06 -16.11
CA ARG A 459 26.30 -7.15 -15.20
C ARG A 459 27.55 -7.93 -14.76
N ASN A 460 27.76 -7.98 -13.44
CA ASN A 460 28.85 -8.74 -12.82
C ASN A 460 28.46 -9.14 -11.38
N ARG A 461 29.38 -9.78 -10.64
CA ARG A 461 29.13 -10.25 -9.26
C ARG A 461 28.76 -9.15 -8.24
N TYR A 462 29.08 -7.90 -8.53
CA TYR A 462 28.77 -6.73 -7.70
C TYR A 462 27.66 -5.85 -8.28
N THR A 463 27.26 -6.03 -9.53
CA THR A 463 26.26 -5.20 -10.21
C THR A 463 25.09 -6.05 -10.71
N LYS A 464 23.94 -5.92 -10.03
CA LYS A 464 22.67 -6.49 -10.47
C LYS A 464 21.92 -5.45 -11.31
N VAL A 465 21.39 -5.87 -12.46
CA VAL A 465 20.61 -5.00 -13.36
C VAL A 465 19.22 -5.58 -13.53
N ASN A 466 18.21 -4.76 -13.25
CA ASN A 466 16.82 -4.98 -13.61
C ASN A 466 16.41 -3.86 -14.60
N TYR A 467 15.43 -4.14 -15.44
CA TYR A 467 14.82 -3.13 -16.28
C TYR A 467 13.31 -3.36 -16.35
N HIS A 468 12.56 -2.28 -16.53
CA HIS A 468 11.12 -2.36 -16.76
C HIS A 468 10.84 -2.89 -18.17
N SER A 469 9.78 -3.70 -18.29
CA SER A 469 9.31 -4.20 -19.59
C SER A 469 9.09 -3.05 -20.59
N PRO A 470 9.76 -3.07 -21.77
CA PRO A 470 9.53 -2.09 -22.82
C PRO A 470 8.09 -2.09 -23.34
N MET A 471 7.43 -3.25 -23.33
CA MET A 471 6.03 -3.39 -23.73
C MET A 471 5.10 -2.65 -22.77
N LEU A 472 5.30 -2.83 -21.46
CA LEU A 472 4.52 -2.10 -20.44
C LEU A 472 4.76 -0.59 -20.56
N SER A 473 6.00 -0.18 -20.83
CA SER A 473 6.33 1.24 -21.02
C SER A 473 5.60 1.85 -22.23
N MET A 474 5.48 1.10 -23.33
CA MET A 474 4.72 1.52 -24.51
C MET A 474 3.22 1.61 -24.22
N LEU A 475 2.64 0.62 -23.54
CA LEU A 475 1.22 0.63 -23.16
C LEU A 475 0.90 1.77 -22.19
N GLU A 476 1.78 2.04 -21.23
CA GLU A 476 1.66 3.18 -20.33
C GLU A 476 1.75 4.50 -21.09
N GLY A 477 2.65 4.61 -22.07
CA GLY A 477 2.72 5.75 -22.99
C GLY A 477 1.45 5.93 -23.82
N ALA A 478 0.85 4.82 -24.27
CA ALA A 478 -0.42 4.82 -24.99
C ALA A 478 -1.55 5.37 -24.13
N VAL A 479 -1.71 4.92 -22.88
CA VAL A 479 -2.74 5.46 -21.97
C VAL A 479 -2.41 6.90 -21.56
N SER A 480 -1.15 7.22 -21.32
CA SER A 480 -0.72 8.57 -20.94
C SER A 480 -1.06 9.62 -22.00
N ARG A 481 -0.83 9.33 -23.30
CA ARG A 481 -0.96 10.31 -24.40
C ARG A 481 -1.99 9.94 -25.47
N GLY A 482 -2.77 8.89 -25.25
CA GLY A 482 -3.75 8.38 -26.20
C GLY A 482 -5.05 9.15 -26.20
N ASP A 483 -5.85 8.89 -27.23
CA ASP A 483 -7.25 9.30 -27.31
C ASP A 483 -8.18 8.11 -26.97
N HIS A 484 -9.46 8.25 -27.30
CA HIS A 484 -10.49 7.23 -27.04
C HIS A 484 -10.20 5.85 -27.65
N ARG A 485 -9.38 5.76 -28.72
CA ARG A 485 -8.99 4.48 -29.34
C ARG A 485 -8.16 3.61 -28.40
N VAL A 486 -7.44 4.22 -27.46
CA VAL A 486 -6.69 3.48 -26.44
C VAL A 486 -7.65 2.84 -25.43
N GLY A 487 -8.74 3.53 -25.06
CA GLY A 487 -9.79 2.91 -24.24
C GLY A 487 -10.37 1.66 -24.91
N GLU A 488 -10.63 1.72 -26.22
CA GLU A 488 -11.12 0.57 -27.01
C GLU A 488 -10.11 -0.58 -27.07
N LEU A 489 -8.81 -0.25 -27.20
CA LEU A 489 -7.73 -1.23 -27.16
C LEU A 489 -7.71 -1.98 -25.83
N PHE A 490 -7.81 -1.26 -24.71
CA PHE A 490 -7.82 -1.85 -23.36
C PHE A 490 -9.11 -2.65 -23.09
N LEU A 491 -10.25 -2.20 -23.60
CA LEU A 491 -11.50 -2.97 -23.54
C LEU A 491 -11.39 -4.29 -24.32
N SER A 492 -10.78 -4.26 -25.52
CA SER A 492 -10.51 -5.45 -26.33
C SER A 492 -9.54 -6.42 -25.63
N ALA A 493 -8.49 -5.89 -24.99
CA ALA A 493 -7.57 -6.68 -24.18
C ALA A 493 -8.26 -7.31 -22.97
N PHE A 494 -9.10 -6.54 -22.29
CA PHE A 494 -9.92 -7.01 -21.17
C PHE A 494 -10.81 -8.19 -21.57
N TYR A 495 -11.57 -8.09 -22.67
CA TYR A 495 -12.41 -9.20 -23.13
C TYR A 495 -11.61 -10.45 -23.53
N LYS A 496 -10.33 -10.30 -23.91
CA LYS A 496 -9.41 -11.39 -24.22
C LYS A 496 -8.64 -11.91 -23.00
N GLY A 497 -8.97 -11.43 -21.80
CA GLY A 497 -8.43 -11.92 -20.53
C GLY A 497 -7.23 -11.13 -19.98
N ALA A 498 -6.91 -9.94 -20.47
CA ALA A 498 -5.90 -9.09 -19.84
C ALA A 498 -6.40 -8.57 -18.49
N ARG A 499 -5.64 -8.80 -17.42
CA ARG A 499 -5.90 -8.36 -16.04
C ARG A 499 -4.57 -8.10 -15.35
N LEU A 500 -4.55 -7.21 -14.36
CA LEU A 500 -3.39 -6.94 -13.52
C LEU A 500 -2.13 -6.64 -14.36
N ASP A 501 -2.27 -5.88 -15.47
CA ASP A 501 -1.18 -5.65 -16.43
C ASP A 501 0.02 -4.90 -15.85
N SER A 502 -0.15 -4.26 -14.70
CA SER A 502 0.93 -3.63 -13.93
C SER A 502 1.90 -4.64 -13.29
N TRP A 503 1.51 -5.92 -13.20
CA TRP A 503 2.27 -7.00 -12.58
C TRP A 503 2.90 -7.89 -13.64
N GLU A 504 4.23 -7.98 -13.66
CA GLU A 504 4.96 -8.74 -14.69
C GLU A 504 4.58 -10.22 -14.70
N GLU A 505 4.26 -10.81 -13.54
CA GLU A 505 3.80 -12.19 -13.40
C GLU A 505 2.41 -12.46 -13.99
N HIS A 506 1.58 -11.42 -14.15
CA HIS A 506 0.22 -11.51 -14.68
C HIS A 506 0.10 -10.96 -16.10
N PHE A 507 1.09 -10.18 -16.55
CA PHE A 507 1.09 -9.56 -17.86
C PHE A 507 1.06 -10.59 -18.99
N ASN A 508 -0.06 -10.63 -19.74
CA ASN A 508 -0.23 -11.58 -20.84
C ASN A 508 0.23 -10.98 -22.17
N ARG A 509 1.53 -11.15 -22.47
CA ARG A 509 2.14 -10.65 -23.71
C ARG A 509 1.40 -11.13 -24.98
N LYS A 510 0.96 -12.38 -25.03
CA LYS A 510 0.28 -12.96 -26.20
C LYS A 510 -1.06 -12.28 -26.49
N VAL A 511 -1.82 -11.92 -25.45
CA VAL A 511 -3.08 -11.17 -25.59
C VAL A 511 -2.79 -9.79 -26.15
N TRP A 512 -1.80 -9.09 -25.61
CA TRP A 512 -1.44 -7.75 -26.07
C TRP A 512 -0.91 -7.72 -27.50
N ASP A 513 -0.04 -8.66 -27.89
CA ASP A 513 0.43 -8.78 -29.28
C ASP A 513 -0.74 -8.99 -30.25
N ARG A 514 -1.72 -9.81 -29.88
CA ARG A 514 -2.93 -10.04 -30.67
C ARG A 514 -3.79 -8.78 -30.77
N VAL A 515 -4.08 -8.14 -29.65
CA VAL A 515 -4.92 -6.94 -29.57
C VAL A 515 -4.33 -5.78 -30.37
N ILE A 516 -3.01 -5.58 -30.29
CA ILE A 516 -2.30 -4.56 -31.06
C ILE A 516 -2.35 -4.86 -32.55
N LYS A 517 -2.15 -6.13 -32.95
CA LYS A 517 -2.20 -6.54 -34.35
C LYS A 517 -3.61 -6.37 -34.96
N GLU A 518 -4.66 -6.59 -34.17
CA GLU A 518 -6.05 -6.47 -34.60
C GLU A 518 -6.58 -5.03 -34.57
N ALA A 519 -5.83 -4.08 -33.99
CA ALA A 519 -6.24 -2.68 -33.95
C ALA A 519 -6.34 -2.08 -35.36
N SER A 520 -7.35 -1.26 -35.61
CA SER A 520 -7.57 -0.56 -36.88
C SER A 520 -6.58 0.57 -37.16
N TRP A 521 -5.61 0.79 -36.26
CA TRP A 521 -4.62 1.85 -36.32
C TRP A 521 -3.28 1.33 -35.81
N ASN A 522 -2.19 1.98 -36.23
CA ASN A 522 -0.85 1.60 -35.79
C ASN A 522 -0.62 2.06 -34.33
N VAL A 523 -0.86 1.16 -33.39
CA VAL A 523 -0.78 1.44 -31.94
C VAL A 523 0.59 1.96 -31.54
N GLU A 524 1.66 1.27 -31.97
CA GLU A 524 3.02 1.65 -31.60
C GLU A 524 3.40 3.01 -32.19
N HIS A 525 3.14 3.23 -33.48
CA HIS A 525 3.45 4.50 -34.14
C HIS A 525 2.76 5.67 -33.44
N GLU A 526 1.45 5.60 -33.25
CA GLU A 526 0.68 6.70 -32.65
C GLU A 526 1.00 6.93 -31.16
N SER A 527 1.35 5.87 -30.42
CA SER A 527 1.73 5.99 -29.01
C SER A 527 3.13 6.57 -28.84
N CYS A 528 4.05 6.23 -29.75
CA CYS A 528 5.46 6.56 -29.64
C CYS A 528 5.90 7.79 -30.44
N ARG A 529 5.12 8.25 -31.43
CA ARG A 529 5.52 9.37 -32.30
C ARG A 529 5.76 10.67 -31.53
N GLU A 530 6.59 11.50 -32.13
CA GLU A 530 6.69 12.91 -31.80
C GLU A 530 5.38 13.64 -32.20
N ARG A 531 5.04 14.69 -31.46
CA ARG A 531 3.86 15.52 -31.69
C ARG A 531 4.29 16.95 -31.96
N LYS A 532 3.52 17.68 -32.76
CA LYS A 532 3.81 19.09 -33.06
C LYS A 532 3.28 20.00 -31.95
N PHE A 533 3.91 21.14 -31.72
CA PHE A 533 3.47 22.12 -30.72
C PHE A 533 2.07 22.69 -30.98
N ASN A 534 1.66 22.75 -32.25
CA ASN A 534 0.35 23.22 -32.69
C ASN A 534 -0.68 22.09 -32.86
N GLU A 535 -0.31 20.84 -32.58
CA GLU A 535 -1.24 19.72 -32.57
C GLU A 535 -2.26 19.91 -31.43
N ILE A 536 -3.52 19.58 -31.71
CA ILE A 536 -4.58 19.50 -30.70
C ILE A 536 -4.39 18.19 -29.95
N LEU A 537 -4.12 18.29 -28.65
CA LEU A 537 -3.84 17.14 -27.80
C LEU A 537 -5.14 16.66 -27.13
N PRO A 538 -5.33 15.34 -26.91
CA PRO A 538 -6.52 14.80 -26.24
C PRO A 538 -6.83 15.39 -24.85
N TRP A 539 -5.84 16.01 -24.21
CA TRP A 539 -5.94 16.63 -22.89
C TRP A 539 -5.88 18.17 -22.92
N ASP A 540 -5.93 18.83 -24.10
CA ASP A 540 -5.92 20.30 -24.20
C ASP A 540 -7.15 20.95 -23.50
N GLY A 541 -8.24 20.20 -23.31
CA GLY A 541 -9.42 20.62 -22.54
C GLY A 541 -9.23 20.63 -21.01
N ILE A 542 -8.05 20.27 -20.50
CA ILE A 542 -7.72 20.22 -19.08
C ILE A 542 -6.74 21.35 -18.73
N ASP A 543 -7.12 22.26 -17.83
CA ASP A 543 -6.26 23.31 -17.28
C ASP A 543 -5.68 22.90 -15.92
N LEU A 544 -4.39 22.56 -15.87
CA LEU A 544 -3.66 22.37 -14.60
C LEU A 544 -3.17 23.69 -13.99
N GLY A 545 -3.51 24.83 -14.58
CA GLY A 545 -2.98 26.15 -14.26
C GLY A 545 -1.61 26.44 -14.89
N ILE A 546 -1.06 25.51 -15.68
CA ILE A 546 0.22 25.68 -16.36
C ILE A 546 -0.03 26.05 -17.82
N SER A 547 0.52 27.18 -18.25
CA SER A 547 0.33 27.65 -19.63
C SER A 547 1.07 26.76 -20.65
N LYS A 548 0.45 26.51 -21.80
CA LYS A 548 1.06 25.78 -22.93
C LYS A 548 2.34 26.47 -23.43
N THR A 549 2.37 27.80 -23.39
CA THR A 549 3.54 28.61 -23.76
C THR A 549 4.71 28.42 -22.80
N PHE A 550 4.46 28.27 -21.50
CA PHE A 550 5.50 27.90 -20.52
C PHE A 550 6.10 26.52 -20.85
N LEU A 551 5.25 25.52 -21.13
CA LEU A 551 5.72 24.16 -21.46
C LEU A 551 6.58 24.14 -22.74
N GLN A 552 6.19 24.89 -23.76
CA GLN A 552 6.97 25.04 -25.00
C GLN A 552 8.33 25.71 -24.74
N LYS A 553 8.35 26.80 -23.95
CA LYS A 553 9.60 27.47 -23.56
C LYS A 553 10.52 26.52 -22.79
N GLU A 554 9.98 25.74 -21.86
CA GLU A 554 10.75 24.74 -21.11
C GLU A 554 11.30 23.63 -22.02
N TYR A 555 10.55 23.17 -23.03
CA TYR A 555 11.04 22.21 -24.02
C TYR A 555 12.25 22.76 -24.78
N LEU A 556 12.17 24.00 -25.30
CA LEU A 556 13.27 24.63 -26.03
C LEU A 556 14.50 24.81 -25.14
N ARG A 557 14.32 25.25 -23.89
CA ARG A 557 15.42 25.34 -22.90
C ARG A 557 16.04 23.98 -22.60
N ALA A 558 15.26 22.91 -22.60
CA ALA A 558 15.77 21.55 -22.43
C ALA A 558 16.76 21.18 -23.54
N MET A 559 16.39 21.44 -24.80
CA MET A 559 17.22 21.16 -25.97
C MET A 559 18.51 22.00 -25.98
N GLU A 560 18.43 23.22 -25.46
CA GLU A 560 19.58 24.13 -25.30
C GLU A 560 20.41 23.85 -24.02
N ALA A 561 20.07 22.82 -23.24
CA ALA A 561 20.70 22.51 -21.96
C ALA A 561 20.72 23.69 -20.95
N LYS A 562 19.69 24.54 -20.98
CA LYS A 562 19.54 25.68 -20.07
C LYS A 562 18.75 25.30 -18.83
N LYS A 563 19.26 25.64 -17.65
CA LYS A 563 18.57 25.43 -16.38
C LYS A 563 17.42 26.40 -16.19
N SER A 564 16.35 25.97 -15.54
CA SER A 564 15.25 26.85 -15.14
C SER A 564 15.27 27.06 -13.63
N PRO A 565 14.85 28.24 -13.14
CA PRO A 565 14.85 28.56 -11.72
C PRO A 565 13.88 27.66 -10.94
N LEU A 566 14.07 27.62 -9.62
CA LEU A 566 13.23 26.85 -8.71
C LEU A 566 11.83 27.49 -8.59
N CYS A 567 10.84 26.68 -8.19
CA CYS A 567 9.50 27.14 -7.81
C CYS A 567 9.57 27.73 -6.40
N GLU A 568 9.89 29.02 -6.33
CA GLU A 568 10.12 29.75 -5.07
C GLU A 568 9.26 31.01 -4.97
N ASP A 569 9.22 31.59 -3.77
CA ASP A 569 8.64 32.89 -3.48
C ASP A 569 9.76 33.90 -3.18
N PRO A 570 9.77 35.10 -3.80
CA PRO A 570 8.83 35.58 -4.81
C PRO A 570 8.94 34.82 -6.15
N CYS A 571 7.79 34.54 -6.78
CA CYS A 571 7.75 33.82 -8.05
C CYS A 571 8.21 34.70 -9.22
N ASN A 572 9.44 34.49 -9.70
CA ASN A 572 10.03 35.23 -10.81
C ASN A 572 9.96 34.50 -12.17
N TYR A 573 9.35 33.31 -12.20
CA TYR A 573 9.29 32.45 -13.38
C TYR A 573 7.87 31.90 -13.58
N PHE A 574 7.02 32.74 -14.17
CA PHE A 574 5.58 32.56 -14.23
C PHE A 574 5.14 31.38 -15.11
N CYS A 575 4.85 30.24 -14.46
CA CYS A 575 4.25 29.07 -15.14
C CYS A 575 2.73 29.22 -15.37
N GLY A 576 2.07 30.13 -14.65
CA GLY A 576 0.62 30.39 -14.72
C GLY A 576 -0.16 30.00 -13.45
N VAL A 577 0.46 29.21 -12.56
CA VAL A 577 -0.24 28.61 -11.41
C VAL A 577 -0.47 29.58 -10.26
N CYS A 578 0.54 30.39 -9.91
CA CYS A 578 0.47 31.33 -8.79
C CYS A 578 -0.36 32.56 -9.17
N ARG A 579 -1.69 32.44 -9.08
CA ARG A 579 -2.70 33.49 -9.37
C ARG A 579 -3.80 33.42 -8.30
N ASN A 580 -4.57 34.49 -8.13
CA ASN A 580 -5.73 34.55 -7.21
C ASN A 580 -5.40 34.13 -5.75
N GLY A 581 -4.26 34.59 -5.21
CA GLY A 581 -3.85 34.28 -3.83
C GLY A 581 -3.15 32.94 -3.63
N LEU A 582 -2.98 32.12 -4.69
CA LEU A 582 -2.11 30.94 -4.64
C LEU A 582 -0.64 31.34 -4.80
N SER A 583 0.20 30.90 -3.87
CA SER A 583 1.65 31.11 -3.90
C SER A 583 2.43 29.87 -3.45
N VAL A 584 3.74 29.91 -3.65
CA VAL A 584 4.65 28.96 -3.00
C VAL A 584 4.61 29.23 -1.50
N ARG A 585 4.60 28.15 -0.70
CA ARG A 585 4.57 28.23 0.75
C ARG A 585 5.76 27.51 1.35
N ARG A 586 6.51 28.20 2.21
CA ARG A 586 7.50 27.62 3.12
C ARG A 586 6.93 27.55 4.54
N SER A 587 7.44 26.63 5.35
CA SER A 587 7.07 26.57 6.77
C SER A 587 7.77 27.70 7.52
N ASP A 588 7.00 28.64 8.10
CA ASP A 588 7.54 29.74 8.90
C ASP A 588 7.66 29.40 10.40
N THR A 589 7.16 28.23 10.82
CA THR A 589 7.18 27.81 12.23
C THR A 589 8.57 27.36 12.67
N LYS A 590 9.12 27.99 13.73
CA LYS A 590 10.28 27.46 14.46
C LYS A 590 9.84 26.28 15.33
N ILE A 591 10.67 25.23 15.42
CA ILE A 591 10.37 24.09 16.29
C ILE A 591 10.55 24.49 17.75
N GLU A 592 9.47 24.44 18.53
CA GLU A 592 9.53 24.37 19.98
C GLU A 592 9.64 22.90 20.39
N ASP A 593 10.82 22.48 20.87
CA ASP A 593 10.92 21.16 21.51
C ASP A 593 10.21 21.21 22.87
N ARG A 594 8.92 20.83 22.87
CA ARG A 594 8.10 20.74 24.08
C ARG A 594 8.41 19.49 24.93
N GLY A 595 9.49 18.77 24.61
CA GLY A 595 9.84 17.51 25.25
C GLY A 595 8.92 16.35 24.85
N LEU A 596 9.17 15.18 25.44
CA LEU A 596 8.41 13.96 25.18
C LEU A 596 6.91 14.15 25.50
N PRO A 597 5.99 13.89 24.56
CA PRO A 597 4.55 13.93 24.85
C PRO A 597 4.15 12.81 25.81
N LEU A 598 4.90 11.70 25.78
CA LEU A 598 4.77 10.59 26.70
C LEU A 598 5.76 10.78 27.86
N LYS A 599 5.29 11.36 28.97
CA LYS A 599 5.98 11.25 30.27
C LYS A 599 5.88 9.80 30.73
N LEU A 600 6.80 8.95 30.28
CA LEU A 600 6.86 7.56 30.71
C LEU A 600 8.19 7.34 31.43
N SER A 601 8.13 7.15 32.74
CA SER A 601 9.25 6.67 33.53
C SER A 601 9.54 5.23 33.09
N ARG A 602 10.57 5.05 32.25
CA ARG A 602 11.19 3.75 32.10
C ARG A 602 11.67 3.34 33.49
N THR A 603 11.13 2.26 34.04
CA THR A 603 11.69 1.66 35.25
C THR A 603 12.81 0.70 34.84
N ASP A 604 13.76 0.46 35.74
CA ASP A 604 14.76 -0.59 35.53
C ASP A 604 14.15 -2.00 35.66
N ASN A 605 12.90 -2.10 36.12
CA ASN A 605 12.22 -3.37 36.35
C ASN A 605 11.58 -3.89 35.05
N LEU A 606 12.30 -4.77 34.37
CA LEU A 606 11.81 -5.47 33.19
C LEU A 606 10.97 -6.69 33.61
N LEU A 607 9.69 -6.70 33.22
CA LEU A 607 8.76 -7.79 33.53
C LEU A 607 8.41 -8.58 32.26
N LYS A 608 8.31 -9.92 32.38
CA LYS A 608 7.77 -10.78 31.31
C LYS A 608 6.29 -11.01 31.58
N VAL A 609 5.43 -10.66 30.63
CA VAL A 609 4.00 -10.95 30.67
C VAL A 609 3.74 -12.14 29.77
N ILE A 610 3.17 -13.21 30.32
CA ILE A 610 2.58 -14.30 29.54
C ILE A 610 1.09 -14.05 29.50
N PHE A 611 0.49 -14.09 28.31
CA PHE A 611 -0.92 -13.82 28.13
C PHE A 611 -1.56 -14.77 27.13
N SER A 612 -2.85 -15.02 27.33
CA SER A 612 -3.69 -15.79 26.41
C SER A 612 -4.63 -14.86 25.67
N PHE A 613 -4.94 -15.19 24.42
CA PHE A 613 -5.89 -14.43 23.61
C PHE A 613 -6.71 -15.34 22.68
N GLU A 614 -7.91 -14.90 22.35
CA GLU A 614 -8.77 -15.53 21.36
C GLU A 614 -8.54 -14.91 19.97
N LYS A 615 -8.78 -15.71 18.92
CA LYS A 615 -8.71 -15.37 17.49
C LYS A 615 -9.92 -15.96 16.79
N LYS A 616 -10.93 -15.14 16.48
CA LYS A 616 -12.24 -15.54 15.95
C LYS A 616 -12.67 -14.68 14.77
N ASP A 617 -13.78 -15.05 14.14
CA ASP A 617 -14.43 -14.28 13.07
C ASP A 617 -13.44 -13.91 11.95
N ARG A 618 -13.38 -12.64 11.55
CA ARG A 618 -12.45 -12.13 10.53
C ARG A 618 -10.98 -12.30 10.89
N ALA A 619 -10.63 -12.40 12.18
CA ALA A 619 -9.25 -12.59 12.60
C ALA A 619 -8.69 -13.96 12.19
N ILE A 620 -9.52 -14.97 11.87
CA ILE A 620 -9.03 -16.28 11.47
C ILE A 620 -8.19 -16.25 10.18
N TYR A 621 -8.39 -15.23 9.34
CA TYR A 621 -7.67 -14.98 8.08
C TYR A 621 -6.36 -14.20 8.26
N ILE A 622 -6.04 -13.78 9.48
CA ILE A 622 -4.76 -13.15 9.80
C ILE A 622 -3.71 -14.27 9.94
N SER A 623 -2.73 -14.27 9.05
CA SER A 623 -1.59 -15.19 9.14
C SER A 623 -0.78 -14.93 10.40
N HIS A 624 -0.05 -15.94 10.90
CA HIS A 624 0.77 -15.81 12.11
C HIS A 624 1.73 -14.60 12.06
N LEU A 625 2.43 -14.40 10.93
CA LEU A 625 3.36 -13.27 10.77
C LEU A 625 2.65 -11.91 10.88
N ASN A 626 1.45 -11.80 10.31
CA ASN A 626 0.67 -10.57 10.40
C ASN A 626 0.12 -10.37 11.82
N LEU A 627 -0.28 -11.44 12.50
CA LEU A 627 -0.74 -11.40 13.89
C LEU A 627 0.35 -10.87 14.84
N MET A 628 1.61 -11.26 14.62
CA MET A 628 2.75 -10.70 15.35
C MET A 628 2.80 -9.17 15.19
N THR A 629 2.66 -8.67 13.96
CA THR A 629 2.64 -7.23 13.68
C THR A 629 1.41 -6.54 14.28
N VAL A 630 0.24 -7.17 14.25
CA VAL A 630 -0.99 -6.65 14.88
C VAL A 630 -0.80 -6.47 16.39
N ILE A 631 -0.25 -7.47 17.07
CA ILE A 631 0.02 -7.43 18.52
C ILE A 631 1.11 -6.41 18.83
N GLU A 632 2.17 -6.35 18.02
CA GLU A 632 3.23 -5.35 18.14
C GLU A 632 2.67 -3.92 18.11
N ARG A 633 1.84 -3.60 17.11
CA ARG A 633 1.19 -2.29 17.00
C ARG A 633 0.22 -2.05 18.17
N ALA A 634 -0.52 -3.06 18.60
CA ALA A 634 -1.46 -2.95 19.72
C ALA A 634 -0.76 -2.63 21.05
N LEU A 635 0.40 -3.23 21.32
CA LEU A 635 1.19 -2.95 22.52
C LEU A 635 1.65 -1.48 22.55
N LEU A 636 2.11 -0.96 21.41
CA LEU A 636 2.49 0.45 21.30
C LEU A 636 1.27 1.38 21.48
N ARG A 637 0.13 1.08 20.84
CA ARG A 637 -1.13 1.83 21.02
C ARG A 637 -1.63 1.83 22.46
N ALA A 638 -1.44 0.72 23.16
CA ALA A 638 -1.78 0.57 24.57
C ALA A 638 -0.81 1.30 25.52
N GLY A 639 0.29 1.86 24.99
CA GLY A 639 1.28 2.60 25.76
C GLY A 639 2.33 1.73 26.46
N PHE A 640 2.51 0.47 26.06
CA PHE A 640 3.52 -0.41 26.64
C PHE A 640 4.88 -0.25 25.98
N PHE A 641 5.92 -0.08 26.80
CA PHE A 641 7.30 -0.01 26.36
C PHE A 641 7.94 -1.39 26.38
N VAL A 642 8.09 -1.97 25.19
CA VAL A 642 8.57 -3.34 24.98
C VAL A 642 10.10 -3.38 24.79
N ARG A 643 10.77 -4.39 25.34
CA ARG A 643 12.19 -4.67 25.06
C ARG A 643 12.38 -5.04 23.59
N HIS A 644 13.44 -4.55 22.98
CA HIS A 644 13.77 -4.83 21.57
C HIS A 644 14.94 -5.82 21.43
N THR A 645 15.02 -6.49 20.29
CA THR A 645 16.17 -7.31 19.88
C THR A 645 17.37 -6.44 19.51
N GLU A 646 18.56 -6.98 19.66
CA GLU A 646 19.80 -6.36 19.18
C GLU A 646 20.01 -6.60 17.68
N GLY A 647 20.69 -5.68 16.98
CA GLY A 647 21.08 -5.84 15.57
C GLY A 647 20.65 -4.70 14.65
N PHE A 648 20.71 -4.94 13.33
CA PHE A 648 20.55 -3.90 12.29
C PHE A 648 19.15 -3.28 12.22
N ASN A 649 18.11 -4.02 12.63
CA ASN A 649 16.72 -3.56 12.70
C ASN A 649 16.07 -4.10 14.00
N PRO A 650 16.11 -3.35 15.11
CA PRO A 650 15.55 -3.78 16.39
C PRO A 650 14.03 -4.05 16.31
N LYS A 651 13.60 -5.23 16.79
CA LYS A 651 12.20 -5.64 16.85
C LYS A 651 11.73 -5.89 18.28
N PRO A 652 10.47 -5.58 18.63
CA PRO A 652 9.88 -5.94 19.90
C PRO A 652 10.02 -7.44 20.18
N LYS A 653 10.44 -7.76 21.40
CA LYS A 653 10.70 -9.13 21.82
C LYS A 653 9.39 -9.78 22.27
N ILE A 654 8.67 -10.32 21.30
CA ILE A 654 7.41 -11.04 21.47
C ILE A 654 7.61 -12.49 21.08
N GLU A 655 7.15 -13.41 21.91
CA GLU A 655 7.21 -14.86 21.68
C GLU A 655 5.79 -15.42 21.60
N PHE A 656 5.57 -16.40 20.73
CA PHE A 656 4.33 -17.18 20.66
C PHE A 656 4.63 -18.64 20.98
N ALA A 657 3.71 -19.32 21.65
CA ALA A 657 3.85 -20.74 21.96
C ALA A 657 3.81 -21.63 20.72
N ASN A 658 2.87 -21.37 19.82
CA ASN A 658 2.70 -22.17 18.61
C ASN A 658 1.92 -21.39 17.54
N ALA A 659 2.35 -21.47 16.29
CA ALA A 659 1.66 -20.85 15.17
C ALA A 659 0.47 -21.72 14.71
N LEU A 660 -0.72 -21.12 14.71
CA LEU A 660 -1.94 -21.75 14.22
C LEU A 660 -2.10 -21.58 12.69
N PRO A 661 -2.48 -22.63 11.94
CA PRO A 661 -2.84 -22.50 10.53
C PRO A 661 -3.96 -21.48 10.30
N LEU A 662 -3.94 -20.85 9.13
CA LEU A 662 -4.97 -19.91 8.72
C LEU A 662 -6.34 -20.61 8.58
N GLY A 663 -7.43 -19.93 8.94
CA GLY A 663 -8.78 -20.48 8.91
C GLY A 663 -9.21 -21.23 10.18
N ILE A 664 -8.28 -21.58 11.06
CA ILE A 664 -8.61 -22.16 12.37
C ILE A 664 -8.83 -21.03 13.39
N GLY A 665 -9.97 -21.08 14.09
CA GLY A 665 -10.25 -20.20 15.21
C GLY A 665 -9.52 -20.64 16.48
N SER A 666 -9.40 -19.76 17.47
CA SER A 666 -8.79 -20.10 18.76
C SER A 666 -9.49 -19.38 19.91
N GLU A 667 -9.76 -20.10 20.99
CA GLU A 667 -10.14 -19.55 22.30
C GLU A 667 -8.90 -19.20 23.14
N GLU A 668 -7.78 -19.89 22.89
CA GLU A 668 -6.57 -19.80 23.70
C GLU A 668 -5.31 -19.97 22.86
N GLU A 669 -4.82 -18.87 22.28
CA GLU A 669 -3.42 -18.74 21.86
C GLU A 669 -2.58 -18.14 22.98
N ILE A 670 -1.30 -18.53 23.07
CA ILE A 670 -0.39 -18.09 24.13
C ILE A 670 0.76 -17.29 23.52
N ALA A 671 1.00 -16.11 24.08
CA ALA A 671 2.12 -15.25 23.75
C ALA A 671 2.78 -14.67 25.01
N SER A 672 3.98 -14.12 24.84
CA SER A 672 4.63 -13.34 25.88
C SER A 672 5.36 -12.13 25.32
N VAL A 673 5.50 -11.12 26.18
CA VAL A 673 6.18 -9.87 25.89
C VAL A 673 6.99 -9.41 27.09
N GLU A 674 8.14 -8.80 26.87
CA GLU A 674 8.96 -8.18 27.92
C GLU A 674 8.73 -6.66 27.93
N VAL A 675 8.26 -6.10 29.05
CA VAL A 675 7.81 -4.70 29.18
C VAL A 675 8.46 -3.99 30.37
N TYR A 676 8.72 -2.67 30.23
CA TYR A 676 9.39 -1.83 31.23
C TYR A 676 8.44 -1.00 32.12
N ASN A 677 7.16 -0.91 31.76
CA ASN A 677 6.19 0.02 32.36
C ASN A 677 4.84 -0.64 32.64
N LEU A 678 4.87 -1.78 33.34
CA LEU A 678 3.68 -2.53 33.70
C LEU A 678 3.42 -2.46 35.21
N ASN A 679 2.21 -2.06 35.60
CA ASN A 679 1.80 -2.06 37.01
C ASN A 679 1.02 -3.33 37.39
N SER A 680 0.06 -3.74 36.55
CA SER A 680 -0.77 -4.92 36.81
C SER A 680 -1.18 -5.66 35.52
N THR A 681 -1.55 -6.94 35.65
CA THR A 681 -2.09 -7.73 34.54
C THR A 681 -3.48 -7.27 34.09
N THR A 682 -4.31 -6.79 35.02
CA THR A 682 -5.63 -6.21 34.70
C THR A 682 -5.49 -4.99 33.80
N GLU A 683 -4.58 -4.07 34.13
CA GLU A 683 -4.27 -2.90 33.30
C GLU A 683 -3.80 -3.32 31.90
N PHE A 684 -2.95 -4.34 31.80
CA PHE A 684 -2.50 -4.89 30.51
C PHE A 684 -3.67 -5.38 29.67
N ILE A 685 -4.52 -6.24 30.24
CA ILE A 685 -5.68 -6.81 29.53
C ILE A 685 -6.61 -5.70 29.06
N GLU A 686 -6.95 -4.74 29.93
CA GLU A 686 -7.86 -3.64 29.60
C GLU A 686 -7.30 -2.73 28.50
N LYS A 687 -6.04 -2.29 28.64
CA LYS A 687 -5.43 -1.36 27.67
C LYS A 687 -5.22 -2.01 26.32
N VAL A 688 -4.73 -3.25 26.26
CA VAL A 688 -4.52 -3.96 24.98
C VAL A 688 -5.86 -4.26 24.30
N ASN A 689 -6.87 -4.73 25.03
CA ASN A 689 -8.17 -5.06 24.44
C ASN A 689 -8.92 -3.86 23.85
N ARG A 690 -8.67 -2.64 24.33
CA ARG A 690 -9.25 -1.42 23.74
C ARG A 690 -8.71 -1.11 22.34
N VAL A 691 -7.57 -1.67 21.97
CA VAL A 691 -6.83 -1.29 20.76
C VAL A 691 -6.52 -2.46 19.83
N LEU A 692 -7.03 -3.66 20.12
CA LEU A 692 -6.96 -4.81 19.20
C LEU A 692 -8.01 -4.68 18.07
N PRO A 693 -7.74 -5.27 16.89
CA PRO A 693 -8.75 -5.37 15.84
C PRO A 693 -9.87 -6.35 16.22
N GLU A 694 -10.95 -6.31 15.45
CA GLU A 694 -12.08 -7.23 15.58
C GLU A 694 -11.62 -8.70 15.54
N GLY A 695 -12.20 -9.53 16.39
CA GLY A 695 -11.90 -10.96 16.45
C GLY A 695 -10.62 -11.33 17.22
N VAL A 696 -9.87 -10.37 17.79
CA VAL A 696 -8.72 -10.64 18.66
C VAL A 696 -8.94 -10.06 20.05
N ARG A 697 -8.82 -10.87 21.11
CA ARG A 697 -9.02 -10.39 22.50
C ARG A 697 -8.17 -11.16 23.50
N VAL A 698 -7.40 -10.44 24.31
CA VAL A 698 -6.67 -10.98 25.47
C VAL A 698 -7.65 -11.41 26.54
N LYS A 699 -7.50 -12.65 27.03
CA LYS A 699 -8.38 -13.27 28.03
C LYS A 699 -7.74 -13.28 29.42
N GLN A 700 -6.47 -13.64 29.51
CA GLN A 700 -5.73 -13.77 30.77
C GLN A 700 -4.30 -13.30 30.60
N ALA A 701 -3.68 -12.85 31.68
CA ALA A 701 -2.28 -12.47 31.73
C ALA A 701 -1.66 -12.77 33.10
N LYS A 702 -0.39 -13.16 33.12
CA LYS A 702 0.41 -13.44 34.33
C LYS A 702 1.79 -12.81 34.18
N ILE A 703 2.24 -12.15 35.25
CA ILE A 703 3.60 -11.58 35.32
C ILE A 703 4.57 -12.66 35.77
N ARG A 704 5.76 -12.68 35.17
CA ARG A 704 6.92 -13.42 35.63
C ARG A 704 8.13 -12.50 35.75
N SER A 705 8.91 -12.71 36.81
CA SER A 705 10.23 -12.10 36.94
C SER A 705 11.18 -12.67 35.88
N ILE A 706 12.06 -11.81 35.38
CA ILE A 706 13.10 -12.22 34.42
C ILE A 706 14.38 -12.47 35.21
N ASP A 707 14.77 -13.74 35.31
CA ASP A 707 16.08 -14.11 35.84
C ASP A 707 17.13 -14.01 34.71
N GLU A 708 17.91 -12.94 34.71
CA GLU A 708 18.97 -12.72 33.72
C GLU A 708 20.20 -13.60 33.93
N SER A 709 20.33 -14.29 35.08
CA SER A 709 21.47 -15.17 35.40
C SER A 709 21.43 -16.53 34.69
N LYS A 710 20.25 -16.96 34.21
CA LYS A 710 20.10 -18.22 33.48
C LYS A 710 20.65 -18.15 32.06
N LYS A 711 21.71 -18.93 31.78
CA LYS A 711 22.33 -19.08 30.44
C LYS A 711 21.38 -19.58 29.34
N ARG A 712 20.32 -20.33 29.70
CA ARG A 712 19.34 -20.87 28.74
C ARG A 712 17.94 -20.41 29.17
N LYS A 713 17.39 -19.42 28.48
CA LYS A 713 15.99 -18.98 28.66
C LYS A 713 15.10 -19.96 27.90
N GLU A 714 14.22 -20.68 28.60
CA GLU A 714 13.20 -21.50 27.96
C GLU A 714 12.20 -20.59 27.22
N SER A 715 12.03 -20.85 25.93
CA SER A 715 11.07 -20.12 25.10
C SER A 715 9.66 -20.70 25.28
N LEU A 716 8.62 -19.90 25.02
CA LEU A 716 7.26 -20.44 25.00
C LEU A 716 7.11 -21.62 24.04
N MET A 717 7.77 -21.55 22.87
CA MET A 717 7.72 -22.59 21.85
C MET A 717 8.42 -23.89 22.28
N SER A 718 9.55 -23.82 22.98
CA SER A 718 10.20 -25.04 23.50
C SER A 718 9.32 -25.76 24.52
N ASN A 719 8.53 -25.00 25.27
CA ASN A 719 7.65 -25.52 26.30
C ASN A 719 6.30 -25.98 25.73
N TYR A 720 6.01 -25.78 24.45
CA TYR A 720 4.76 -26.23 23.84
C TYR A 720 4.66 -27.75 23.84
N TRP A 721 3.58 -28.28 24.45
CA TRP A 721 3.28 -29.71 24.50
C TRP A 721 2.34 -30.13 23.36
N GLY A 722 1.30 -29.35 23.10
CA GLY A 722 0.22 -29.71 22.18
C GLY A 722 -1.00 -28.83 22.39
N SER A 723 -2.09 -29.13 21.68
CA SER A 723 -3.33 -28.36 21.76
C SER A 723 -4.56 -29.26 21.79
N GLU A 724 -5.65 -28.73 22.33
CA GLU A 724 -6.98 -29.33 22.20
C GLU A 724 -7.81 -28.54 21.19
N PHE A 725 -8.49 -29.27 20.31
CA PHE A 725 -9.30 -28.72 19.22
C PHE A 725 -10.74 -29.20 19.32
N GLU A 726 -11.67 -28.30 19.08
CA GLU A 726 -13.07 -28.57 18.78
C GLU A 726 -13.25 -28.63 17.26
N ILE A 727 -13.81 -29.75 16.79
CA ILE A 727 -14.10 -30.00 15.38
C ILE A 727 -15.61 -30.15 15.24
N LEU A 728 -16.22 -29.18 14.55
CA LEU A 728 -17.65 -29.15 14.29
C LEU A 728 -17.87 -29.53 12.82
N PRO A 729 -18.60 -30.63 12.51
CA PRO A 729 -18.94 -30.95 11.14
C PRO A 729 -19.89 -29.90 10.55
N LEU A 730 -19.66 -29.57 9.28
CA LEU A 730 -20.63 -28.89 8.42
C LEU A 730 -21.65 -29.93 7.91
N GLU A 731 -22.82 -29.47 7.45
CA GLU A 731 -23.97 -30.33 7.10
C GLU A 731 -23.59 -31.61 6.34
N GLY A 732 -24.16 -32.76 6.76
CA GLY A 732 -24.00 -34.06 6.06
C GLY A 732 -22.93 -35.02 6.61
N SER A 733 -22.18 -34.67 7.65
CA SER A 733 -21.17 -35.58 8.26
C SER A 733 -21.55 -36.07 9.65
N SER A 734 -21.67 -37.40 9.85
CA SER A 734 -21.89 -38.01 11.17
C SER A 734 -20.66 -37.84 12.07
N VAL A 735 -20.86 -37.21 13.23
CA VAL A 735 -19.85 -37.03 14.29
C VAL A 735 -19.17 -38.35 14.68
N LEU A 736 -19.97 -39.43 14.76
CA LEU A 736 -19.47 -40.77 15.10
C LEU A 736 -18.55 -41.34 14.03
N MET A 737 -18.92 -41.22 12.76
CA MET A 737 -18.08 -41.67 11.64
C MET A 737 -16.74 -40.94 11.61
N ILE A 738 -16.74 -39.62 11.86
CA ILE A 738 -15.50 -38.83 11.90
C ILE A 738 -14.59 -39.32 13.04
N LYS A 739 -15.19 -39.60 14.21
CA LYS A 739 -14.47 -40.17 15.36
C LYS A 739 -13.80 -41.49 15.00
N GLU A 740 -14.54 -42.42 14.40
CA GLU A 740 -14.03 -43.74 14.01
C GLU A 740 -12.88 -43.63 13.01
N LYS A 741 -13.00 -42.77 11.99
CA LYS A 741 -11.94 -42.53 11.02
C LYS A 741 -10.68 -41.94 11.64
N LEU A 742 -10.82 -41.00 12.58
CA LEU A 742 -9.69 -40.44 13.30
C LEU A 742 -9.02 -41.46 14.22
N ILE A 743 -9.78 -42.33 14.89
CA ILE A 743 -9.25 -43.43 15.70
C ILE A 743 -8.47 -44.41 14.82
N GLY A 744 -9.06 -44.90 13.73
CA GLY A 744 -8.36 -45.82 12.82
C GLY A 744 -7.11 -45.19 12.22
N LYS A 745 -7.13 -43.88 11.95
CA LYS A 745 -5.94 -43.15 11.49
C LYS A 745 -4.88 -43.00 12.58
N ALA A 746 -5.28 -42.78 13.84
CA ALA A 746 -4.36 -42.74 14.98
C ALA A 746 -3.65 -44.09 15.17
N GLU A 747 -4.42 -45.19 15.10
CA GLU A 747 -3.91 -46.56 15.18
C GLU A 747 -2.94 -46.87 14.04
N SER A 748 -3.27 -46.47 12.79
CA SER A 748 -2.40 -46.66 11.62
C SER A 748 -1.05 -45.92 11.72
N ASN A 749 -1.00 -44.85 12.53
CA ASN A 749 0.21 -44.09 12.81
C ASN A 749 0.90 -44.53 14.13
N SER A 750 0.41 -45.59 14.78
CA SER A 750 0.89 -46.11 16.06
C SER A 750 0.89 -45.05 17.18
N LEU A 751 -0.12 -44.17 17.22
CA LEU A 751 -0.23 -43.12 18.24
C LEU A 751 -0.85 -43.66 19.53
N THR A 752 -0.28 -43.26 20.67
CA THR A 752 -0.77 -43.59 22.01
C THR A 752 -1.89 -42.65 22.47
N HIS A 753 -2.67 -43.05 23.49
CA HIS A 753 -3.70 -42.19 24.10
C HIS A 753 -3.15 -40.89 24.72
N GLU A 754 -1.86 -40.86 25.11
CA GLU A 754 -1.21 -39.63 25.58
C GLU A 754 -0.89 -38.66 24.43
N GLU A 755 -0.64 -39.19 23.22
CA GLU A 755 -0.33 -38.40 22.03
C GLU A 755 -1.60 -37.89 21.34
N ILE A 756 -2.68 -38.66 21.39
CA ILE A 756 -3.96 -38.32 20.80
C ILE A 756 -5.14 -38.83 21.66
N ASP A 757 -6.04 -37.92 22.02
CA ASP A 757 -7.30 -38.23 22.74
C ASP A 757 -8.49 -37.65 21.96
N ILE A 758 -9.49 -38.50 21.67
CA ILE A 758 -10.64 -38.17 20.85
C ILE A 758 -11.93 -38.47 21.62
N ARG A 759 -12.69 -37.44 21.96
CA ARG A 759 -13.89 -37.54 22.79
C ARG A 759 -15.06 -36.75 22.24
N LEU A 760 -16.26 -37.12 22.69
CA LEU A 760 -17.50 -36.39 22.38
C LEU A 760 -17.74 -35.34 23.46
N PRO A 761 -18.04 -34.07 23.09
CA PRO A 761 -18.48 -33.07 24.05
C PRO A 761 -19.89 -33.43 24.58
N PRO A 762 -20.30 -32.91 25.75
CA PRO A 762 -21.59 -33.22 26.37
C PRO A 762 -22.80 -32.94 25.45
N GLN A 763 -22.72 -31.89 24.65
CA GLN A 763 -23.77 -31.47 23.72
C GLN A 763 -23.81 -32.28 22.41
N LYS A 764 -22.86 -33.21 22.20
CA LYS A 764 -22.74 -34.12 21.02
C LYS A 764 -22.72 -33.49 19.62
N ASN A 765 -22.60 -32.17 19.50
CA ASN A 765 -22.61 -31.46 18.21
C ASN A 765 -21.25 -31.44 17.47
N GLY A 766 -20.23 -32.16 17.98
CA GLY A 766 -18.88 -32.17 17.41
C GLY A 766 -17.94 -33.15 18.09
N LEU A 767 -16.63 -32.96 17.87
CA LEU A 767 -15.56 -33.76 18.47
C LEU A 767 -14.55 -32.88 19.18
N ILE A 768 -14.02 -33.37 20.29
CA ILE A 768 -12.86 -32.80 20.95
C ILE A 768 -11.65 -33.71 20.67
N LEU A 769 -10.59 -33.12 20.14
CA LEU A 769 -9.34 -33.78 19.79
C LEU A 769 -8.19 -33.09 20.51
N ARG A 770 -7.59 -33.77 21.49
CA ARG A 770 -6.32 -33.35 22.09
C ARG A 770 -5.17 -34.01 21.34
N LEU A 771 -4.22 -33.20 20.89
CA LEU A 771 -3.14 -33.62 20.02
C LEU A 771 -1.79 -33.06 20.51
N LYS A 772 -0.86 -33.96 20.83
CA LYS A 772 0.52 -33.63 21.20
C LYS A 772 1.33 -33.19 19.98
N ASP A 773 2.20 -32.20 20.16
CA ASP A 773 3.13 -31.78 19.11
C ASP A 773 4.34 -32.70 19.04
N MET A 774 4.35 -33.52 17.99
CA MET A 774 5.41 -34.50 17.73
C MET A 774 6.44 -33.98 16.72
N GLY A 775 6.35 -32.72 16.27
CA GLY A 775 7.24 -32.13 15.26
C GLY A 775 7.08 -32.67 13.83
N LYS A 776 6.26 -33.71 13.61
CA LYS A 776 5.96 -34.29 12.29
C LYS A 776 4.82 -33.52 11.61
N LYS A 777 5.04 -33.07 10.37
CA LYS A 777 4.03 -32.31 9.61
C LYS A 777 2.72 -33.09 9.37
N SER A 778 2.81 -34.39 9.09
CA SER A 778 1.63 -35.27 8.87
C SER A 778 0.74 -35.42 10.10
N LEU A 779 1.28 -35.20 11.29
CA LEU A 779 0.55 -35.31 12.56
C LEU A 779 0.04 -33.96 13.07
N LYS A 780 -0.01 -32.93 12.21
CA LYS A 780 -0.71 -31.69 12.51
C LYS A 780 -2.20 -31.85 12.23
N ILE A 781 -3.02 -31.02 12.88
CA ILE A 781 -4.50 -31.09 12.82
C ILE A 781 -5.06 -31.17 11.39
N LEU A 782 -4.64 -30.29 10.47
CA LEU A 782 -5.17 -30.27 9.10
C LEU A 782 -4.76 -31.51 8.28
N PRO A 783 -3.47 -31.89 8.20
CA PRO A 783 -3.08 -33.14 7.54
C PRO A 783 -3.75 -34.38 8.13
N LEU A 784 -3.85 -34.48 9.46
CA LEU A 784 -4.50 -35.61 10.13
C LEU A 784 -5.98 -35.72 9.74
N LEU A 785 -6.71 -34.60 9.73
CA LEU A 785 -8.10 -34.56 9.28
C LEU A 785 -8.24 -34.87 7.78
N SER A 786 -7.34 -34.33 6.96
CA SER A 786 -7.32 -34.55 5.52
C SER A 786 -7.19 -36.03 5.19
N GLU A 787 -6.21 -36.70 5.82
CA GLU A 787 -5.94 -38.12 5.63
C GLU A 787 -7.06 -39.00 6.21
N ALA A 788 -7.56 -38.71 7.41
CA ALA A 788 -8.63 -39.50 8.03
C ALA A 788 -9.94 -39.42 7.22
N MET A 789 -10.24 -38.26 6.63
CA MET A 789 -11.50 -38.02 5.94
C MET A 789 -11.44 -38.20 4.43
N GLY A 790 -10.25 -38.43 3.87
CA GLY A 790 -10.03 -38.53 2.42
C GLY A 790 -10.39 -37.22 1.70
N THR A 791 -10.07 -36.07 2.30
CA THR A 791 -10.32 -34.74 1.72
C THR A 791 -9.02 -33.96 1.63
N LEU A 792 -8.83 -33.21 0.54
CA LEU A 792 -7.73 -32.25 0.43
C LEU A 792 -8.08 -30.90 1.08
N GLN A 793 -9.36 -30.69 1.42
CA GLN A 793 -9.89 -29.42 1.94
C GLN A 793 -10.75 -29.69 3.19
N PRO A 794 -10.15 -29.78 4.39
CA PRO A 794 -10.88 -30.02 5.63
C PRO A 794 -11.97 -28.97 5.91
N PHE A 795 -11.74 -27.72 5.52
CA PHE A 795 -12.68 -26.62 5.75
C PHE A 795 -13.98 -26.70 4.94
N ASP A 796 -14.03 -27.55 3.90
CA ASP A 796 -15.28 -27.85 3.20
C ASP A 796 -16.21 -28.74 4.05
N ARG A 797 -15.68 -29.38 5.11
CA ARG A 797 -16.41 -30.33 5.95
C ARG A 797 -16.45 -29.96 7.42
N PHE A 798 -15.54 -29.09 7.87
CA PHE A 798 -15.36 -28.82 9.30
C PHE A 798 -15.11 -27.35 9.59
N ASN A 799 -15.74 -26.87 10.66
CA ASN A 799 -15.24 -25.72 11.40
C ASN A 799 -14.32 -26.22 12.52
N ILE A 800 -13.12 -25.64 12.61
CA ILE A 800 -12.07 -26.12 13.53
C ILE A 800 -11.69 -24.95 14.44
N LYS A 801 -11.66 -25.21 15.74
CA LYS A 801 -11.29 -24.22 16.75
C LYS A 801 -10.31 -24.82 17.76
N ARG A 802 -9.19 -24.16 18.05
CA ARG A 802 -8.35 -24.50 19.20
C ARG A 802 -9.04 -24.01 20.47
N ILE A 803 -9.26 -24.89 21.43
CA ILE A 803 -9.87 -24.55 22.73
C ILE A 803 -8.83 -24.40 23.84
N HIS A 804 -7.74 -25.18 23.80
CA HIS A 804 -6.65 -25.09 24.77
C HIS A 804 -5.27 -25.24 24.15
N THR A 805 -4.28 -24.56 24.72
CA THR A 805 -2.85 -24.70 24.42
C THR A 805 -2.10 -25.17 25.67
N PHE A 806 -1.48 -26.35 25.60
CA PHE A 806 -0.73 -26.91 26.73
C PHE A 806 0.77 -26.66 26.61
N ALA A 807 1.38 -26.43 27.77
CA ALA A 807 2.81 -26.47 27.96
C ALA A 807 3.25 -27.82 28.55
N LYS A 808 4.55 -28.10 28.50
CA LYS A 808 5.21 -29.25 29.13
C LYS A 808 5.53 -28.90 30.58
N ASP A 809 5.02 -29.67 31.53
CA ASP A 809 5.51 -29.63 32.91
C ASP A 809 6.95 -30.21 33.03
N LYS A 810 7.50 -30.25 34.25
CA LYS A 810 8.84 -30.81 34.51
C LYS A 810 8.96 -32.30 34.16
N SER A 811 7.84 -33.02 34.07
CA SER A 811 7.75 -34.44 33.72
C SER A 811 7.38 -34.65 32.25
N GLY A 812 7.23 -33.59 31.45
CA GLY A 812 6.85 -33.65 30.04
C GLY A 812 5.35 -33.88 29.78
N LYS A 813 4.51 -33.77 30.80
CA LYS A 813 3.04 -33.92 30.72
C LYS A 813 2.36 -32.58 30.38
N PRO A 814 1.12 -32.60 29.84
CA PRO A 814 0.39 -31.38 29.50
C PRO A 814 -0.03 -30.61 30.75
N GLU A 815 0.32 -29.32 30.81
CA GLU A 815 -0.06 -28.40 31.88
C GLU A 815 -0.37 -26.99 31.30
N SER A 816 -1.04 -26.13 32.07
CA SER A 816 -1.31 -24.75 31.66
C SER A 816 -0.04 -23.90 31.64
N TYR A 817 0.11 -23.04 30.62
CA TYR A 817 1.18 -22.01 30.59
C TYR A 817 1.14 -21.07 31.80
N PHE A 818 0.00 -20.95 32.47
CA PHE A 818 -0.18 -20.14 33.67
C PHE A 818 0.14 -20.86 34.98
N SER A 819 0.32 -22.19 34.95
CA SER A 819 0.75 -22.98 36.12
C SER A 819 2.27 -23.09 36.22
N ILE A 820 2.95 -23.12 35.08
CA ILE A 820 4.41 -23.03 34.95
C ILE A 820 4.84 -21.59 35.29
#